data_AF-A0A8S1VS57-F1
#
_entry.id   AF-A0A8S1VS57-F1
#
_cell.length_a   1.000
_cell.length_b   1.000
_cell.length_c   1.000
_cell.angle_alpha   90.00
_cell.angle_beta   90.00
_cell.angle_gamma   90.00
#
_symmetry.space_group_name_H-M   'P 1'
#
loop_
_entity.id
_entity.type
_entity.pdbx_description
1 polymer ?
#
loop_
_entity_poly.entity_id
_entity_poly.type
_entity_poly.pdbx_seq_one_letter_code
_entity_poly.pdbx_strand_id
1 'polypeptide(L)'
;MRMANVRIENRRQKCPVLGCALYENICQAFAGCTAYLGKTFDACNNISDLCTSDGERCVPLSTCDTYLTKISCYIDNANQYCYFDESDAAKPQCKTVTTCKNLPTTLKTNQECRSNLSTCTVNETNQGCVDSGKNCSDQKTKSQCVTNLDQSMECQWNETTSTCYDYICTNGNGKTVDDCQKYKNTCVLAEKQEGILSTCKDIDECINYKFQDTCKIGIQGNCLWLVTQIDGKDVGKCVDYNCSQASDDYTNDQLCYKFLASCTIDDDNLGCKIREAECSSYLQITQCVSTINEQQCYWNKSKQLCVNYDCDNAQVDTYTAENCNKFLSICTANIGQTQCIKKQCTEALTSQLCTKLGSCIWQDNKCVSYTCANAPTSLTTDDACNKYLDKCYTTGAGCSTSGTCTDMKTEVACTIDQLKQKCIWLSSACKVKTCSDLVYISHSECNNELDTCTSDGTKCITQATKCSDYKLSLSCVIAQDGPCLWIDSQCFLFLDCSSLPGTTHEFCNLANNKCTTDGTKCIPITSCAKTLQTGCYVGTDGDCVRNLDKNNNTVCEKFTKCTQMNFTTHFQCFREKKTCTVNADKKTCMDLSNSCSTYTIQDNCQITTDNKYCQWDTTTLKCRDQKCTDIIKTTHGDCQLANNKCTTDTSKCIDIQKCDGYTISDLCKYGSDGICIYDTVNSKCRLKICSDITDVKQCTTLANCLADTSNCVSKSTCASYKTENSCGFDGTDGVCTWSNNACSVMTKCEDANTFEKGCKKKSDICKWTPKPSNGGSSSCKPYTCQSKNSGSTCLPLVAFSENEYQVCAEIQLTCQSASISDLTEDTCFINSAKSHYWDKTTNKCLACNGTTVNNTTVIENNYSWIIGTIYLFIAFLQY
;
A
#
# COMPACT_ATOMS: atom_id res chain seq x y z
N MET A 1 -1.39 2.07 -20.25
CA MET A 1 -1.93 1.82 -18.90
C MET A 1 -3.04 0.78 -18.96
N ARG A 2 -2.65 -0.50 -18.99
CA ARG A 2 -3.47 -1.68 -18.66
C ARG A 2 -2.42 -2.75 -18.41
N MET A 3 -2.23 -3.15 -17.15
CA MET A 3 -1.59 -4.40 -16.70
C MET A 3 -1.14 -4.24 -15.24
N ALA A 4 -2.10 -4.45 -14.34
CA ALA A 4 -1.88 -4.87 -12.96
C ALA A 4 -3.15 -5.63 -12.55
N ASN A 5 -3.46 -6.71 -13.26
CA ASN A 5 -4.58 -7.61 -12.91
C ASN A 5 -4.55 -8.87 -13.78
N VAL A 6 -3.55 -9.73 -13.61
CA VAL A 6 -3.68 -11.18 -13.83
C VAL A 6 -2.67 -11.90 -12.93
N ARG A 7 -3.01 -12.09 -11.65
CA ARG A 7 -2.31 -13.03 -10.76
C ARG A 7 -3.18 -13.44 -9.57
N ILE A 8 -4.42 -13.82 -9.83
CA ILE A 8 -5.25 -14.51 -8.84
C ILE A 8 -6.07 -15.57 -9.57
N GLU A 9 -5.59 -16.81 -9.58
CA GLU A 9 -6.44 -18.00 -9.51
C GLU A 9 -5.56 -19.23 -9.27
N ASN A 10 -6.00 -20.09 -8.33
CA ASN A 10 -5.35 -21.31 -7.81
C ASN A 10 -4.25 -21.19 -6.75
N ARG A 11 -4.56 -20.61 -5.57
CA ARG A 11 -4.00 -21.09 -4.30
C ARG A 11 -5.10 -21.28 -3.25
N ARG A 12 -5.23 -22.49 -2.71
CA ARG A 12 -6.10 -22.80 -1.55
C ARG A 12 -5.55 -22.09 -0.30
N GLN A 13 -6.48 -21.57 0.53
CA GLN A 13 -6.33 -20.98 1.88
C GLN A 13 -4.97 -20.31 2.18
N LYS A 14 -4.88 -18.99 1.97
CA LYS A 14 -3.82 -18.14 2.53
C LYS A 14 -4.48 -17.12 3.46
N CYS A 15 -3.96 -16.95 4.69
CA CYS A 15 -4.30 -15.77 5.50
C CYS A 15 -3.82 -14.52 4.72
N PRO A 16 -4.68 -13.54 4.41
CA PRO A 16 -4.26 -12.32 3.72
C PRO A 16 -3.37 -11.45 4.63
N VAL A 17 -2.31 -10.88 4.05
CA VAL A 17 -1.14 -10.35 4.75
C VAL A 17 -1.28 -8.86 5.07
N LEU A 18 -1.38 -8.54 6.36
CA LEU A 18 -0.73 -7.41 7.04
C LEU A 18 -0.76 -7.67 8.54
N GLY A 19 0.33 -8.25 9.09
CA GLY A 19 0.47 -8.53 10.52
C GLY A 19 0.06 -9.94 11.00
N CYS A 20 -0.40 -10.83 10.11
CA CYS A 20 -0.75 -12.23 10.44
C CYS A 20 0.03 -13.25 9.58
N ALA A 21 0.21 -14.45 10.11
CA ALA A 21 0.88 -15.61 9.50
C ALA A 21 0.00 -16.86 9.59
N LEU A 22 -0.01 -17.69 8.55
CA LEU A 22 -0.68 -19.00 8.54
C LEU A 22 0.29 -20.09 9.02
N TYR A 23 0.11 -20.64 10.22
CA TYR A 23 0.96 -21.72 10.74
C TYR A 23 0.11 -22.85 11.30
N GLU A 24 0.38 -24.10 10.90
CA GLU A 24 -0.42 -25.28 11.28
C GLU A 24 -1.94 -25.13 11.01
N ASN A 25 -2.30 -24.47 9.91
CA ASN A 25 -3.69 -24.13 9.54
C ASN A 25 -4.40 -23.16 10.51
N ILE A 26 -3.64 -22.43 11.32
CA ILE A 26 -4.16 -21.40 12.23
C ILE A 26 -3.55 -20.05 11.82
N CYS A 27 -4.39 -19.03 11.59
CA CYS A 27 -3.92 -17.66 11.41
C CYS A 27 -3.56 -17.06 12.79
N GLN A 28 -2.30 -16.65 12.97
CA GLN A 28 -1.77 -16.01 14.19
C GLN A 28 -0.95 -14.75 13.83
N ALA A 29 -0.54 -13.93 14.81
CA ALA A 29 0.29 -12.75 14.54
C ALA A 29 1.65 -13.12 13.89
N PHE A 30 2.12 -12.31 12.94
CA PHE A 30 3.39 -12.54 12.25
C PHE A 30 4.59 -12.19 13.14
N ALA A 31 5.53 -13.14 13.23
CA ALA A 31 6.66 -13.12 14.15
C ALA A 31 8.03 -12.94 13.48
N GLY A 32 8.04 -12.68 12.18
CA GLY A 32 9.22 -12.81 11.33
C GLY A 32 9.41 -14.25 10.84
N CYS A 33 10.04 -14.40 9.67
CA CYS A 33 10.15 -15.69 8.98
C CYS A 33 10.82 -16.76 9.84
N THR A 34 11.91 -16.40 10.53
CA THR A 34 12.76 -17.32 11.27
C THR A 34 12.13 -17.93 12.53
N ALA A 35 10.94 -17.47 12.92
CA ALA A 35 10.12 -18.07 13.98
C ALA A 35 9.44 -19.38 13.55
N TYR A 36 9.41 -19.69 12.26
CA TYR A 36 8.66 -20.82 11.73
C TYR A 36 9.57 -21.89 11.10
N LEU A 37 9.25 -23.15 11.38
CA LEU A 37 9.87 -24.28 10.71
C LEU A 37 9.27 -24.42 9.31
N GLY A 38 10.12 -24.52 8.30
CA GLY A 38 9.71 -24.67 6.92
C GLY A 38 10.90 -25.05 6.08
N LYS A 39 10.88 -26.27 5.54
CA LYS A 39 11.99 -26.84 4.76
C LYS A 39 11.92 -26.53 3.27
N THR A 40 10.86 -25.85 2.83
CA THR A 40 10.61 -25.55 1.42
C THR A 40 10.15 -24.11 1.28
N PHE A 41 10.44 -23.51 0.13
CA PHE A 41 9.94 -22.18 -0.22
C PHE A 41 8.43 -22.08 -0.03
N ASP A 42 7.66 -23.04 -0.55
CA ASP A 42 6.19 -22.99 -0.45
C ASP A 42 5.70 -23.08 0.99
N ALA A 43 6.34 -23.87 1.85
CA ALA A 43 5.99 -23.93 3.27
C ALA A 43 6.14 -22.54 3.94
N CYS A 44 7.20 -21.82 3.61
CA CYS A 44 7.50 -20.51 4.18
C CYS A 44 6.68 -19.38 3.56
N ASN A 45 6.54 -19.41 2.24
CA ASN A 45 5.75 -18.46 1.46
C ASN A 45 4.22 -18.62 1.68
N ASN A 46 3.79 -19.75 2.25
CA ASN A 46 2.42 -19.93 2.74
C ASN A 46 2.23 -19.31 4.13
N ILE A 47 3.28 -19.20 4.93
CA ILE A 47 3.24 -18.52 6.23
C ILE A 47 3.20 -17.01 6.04
N SER A 48 4.07 -16.47 5.19
CA SER A 48 4.09 -15.06 4.77
C SER A 48 4.81 -14.93 3.42
N ASP A 49 4.33 -14.05 2.55
CA ASP A 49 4.94 -13.76 1.24
C ASP A 49 6.29 -13.03 1.35
N LEU A 50 6.64 -12.57 2.55
CA LEU A 50 7.95 -11.99 2.89
C LEU A 50 9.04 -13.05 3.13
N CYS A 51 8.69 -14.35 3.10
CA CYS A 51 9.55 -15.43 3.58
C CYS A 51 9.92 -16.46 2.49
N THR A 52 11.20 -16.83 2.46
CA THR A 52 11.74 -18.02 1.77
C THR A 52 12.23 -19.06 2.79
N SER A 53 12.83 -20.18 2.37
CA SER A 53 13.33 -21.23 3.25
C SER A 53 14.85 -21.38 3.13
N ASP A 54 15.55 -21.65 4.23
CA ASP A 54 16.97 -22.04 4.25
C ASP A 54 17.19 -23.57 4.20
N GLY A 55 16.11 -24.35 4.08
CA GLY A 55 16.13 -25.81 4.10
C GLY A 55 15.80 -26.43 5.46
N GLU A 56 15.85 -25.66 6.54
CA GLU A 56 15.33 -26.07 7.85
C GLU A 56 14.20 -25.17 8.36
N ARG A 57 14.32 -23.87 8.08
CA ARG A 57 13.47 -22.80 8.61
C ARG A 57 13.15 -21.77 7.54
N CYS A 58 12.17 -20.93 7.85
CA CYS A 58 11.87 -19.80 7.01
C CYS A 58 12.83 -18.64 7.29
N VAL A 59 13.26 -17.92 6.26
CA VAL A 59 14.16 -16.77 6.34
C VAL A 59 13.60 -15.62 5.48
N PRO A 60 13.93 -14.36 5.76
CA PRO A 60 13.47 -13.24 4.93
C PRO A 60 13.96 -13.35 3.48
N LEU A 61 13.18 -12.81 2.54
CA LEU A 61 13.65 -12.60 1.17
C LEU A 61 14.78 -11.56 1.12
N SER A 62 15.75 -11.78 0.24
CA SER A 62 16.93 -10.92 0.01
C SER A 62 17.34 -11.00 -1.46
N THR A 63 18.41 -10.34 -1.88
CA THR A 63 18.95 -10.44 -3.25
C THR A 63 19.50 -11.85 -3.53
N CYS A 64 19.34 -12.34 -4.77
CA CYS A 64 19.69 -13.73 -5.13
C CYS A 64 21.13 -14.12 -4.70
N ASP A 65 22.10 -13.24 -4.88
CA ASP A 65 23.52 -13.45 -4.56
C ASP A 65 23.81 -13.70 -3.07
N THR A 66 22.89 -13.32 -2.18
CA THR A 66 23.02 -13.53 -0.73
C THR A 66 22.56 -14.92 -0.27
N TYR A 67 21.85 -15.67 -1.12
CA TYR A 67 21.33 -16.98 -0.76
C TYR A 67 22.42 -18.06 -0.78
N LEU A 68 22.65 -18.67 0.38
CA LEU A 68 23.69 -19.67 0.59
C LEU A 68 23.23 -21.10 0.25
N THR A 69 21.92 -21.34 0.13
CA THR A 69 21.36 -22.68 -0.10
C THR A 69 20.55 -22.74 -1.39
N LYS A 70 20.54 -23.92 -2.01
CA LYS A 70 19.68 -24.22 -3.17
C LYS A 70 18.19 -24.02 -2.88
N ILE A 71 17.77 -24.17 -1.63
CA ILE A 71 16.37 -24.03 -1.21
C ILE A 71 15.98 -22.56 -1.08
N SER A 72 16.89 -21.70 -0.62
CA SER A 72 16.66 -20.24 -0.54
C SER A 72 16.69 -19.59 -1.91
N CYS A 73 17.49 -20.15 -2.83
CA CYS A 73 17.71 -19.64 -4.17
C CYS A 73 16.52 -19.89 -5.12
N TYR A 74 15.42 -19.17 -4.88
CA TYR A 74 14.19 -19.30 -5.68
C TYR A 74 13.69 -17.95 -6.19
N ILE A 75 13.52 -16.96 -5.31
CA ILE A 75 13.03 -15.62 -5.66
C ILE A 75 13.67 -14.57 -4.74
N ASP A 76 13.91 -13.37 -5.25
CA ASP A 76 14.45 -12.26 -4.45
C ASP A 76 13.36 -11.32 -3.89
N ASN A 77 13.79 -10.30 -3.14
CA ASN A 77 12.92 -9.26 -2.58
C ASN A 77 12.31 -8.31 -3.62
N ALA A 78 12.74 -8.37 -4.89
CA ALA A 78 12.18 -7.64 -6.02
C ALA A 78 11.26 -8.52 -6.89
N ASN A 79 10.91 -9.72 -6.42
CA ASN A 79 10.12 -10.73 -7.13
C ASN A 79 10.76 -11.28 -8.43
N GLN A 80 12.09 -11.26 -8.55
CA GLN A 80 12.81 -11.88 -9.66
C GLN A 80 13.22 -13.31 -9.31
N TYR A 81 13.13 -14.22 -10.29
CA TYR A 81 13.54 -15.61 -10.08
C TYR A 81 15.07 -15.74 -9.97
N CYS A 82 15.49 -16.60 -9.04
CA CYS A 82 16.86 -17.01 -8.85
C CYS A 82 17.06 -18.46 -9.30
N TYR A 83 18.27 -18.81 -9.73
CA TYR A 83 18.69 -20.19 -9.96
C TYR A 83 20.02 -20.47 -9.28
N PHE A 84 20.16 -21.69 -8.77
CA PHE A 84 21.37 -22.13 -8.09
C PHE A 84 22.36 -22.68 -9.11
N ASP A 85 23.46 -21.98 -9.32
CA ASP A 85 24.51 -22.34 -10.27
C ASP A 85 25.53 -23.27 -9.63
N GLU A 86 25.54 -24.53 -10.08
CA GLU A 86 26.44 -25.60 -9.61
C GLU A 86 27.58 -25.87 -10.62
N SER A 87 27.81 -24.98 -11.59
CA SER A 87 28.86 -25.16 -12.62
C SER A 87 30.28 -25.22 -12.04
N ASP A 88 30.52 -24.54 -10.92
CA ASP A 88 31.72 -24.70 -10.10
C ASP A 88 31.36 -25.47 -8.81
N ALA A 89 31.67 -26.77 -8.80
CA ALA A 89 31.41 -27.63 -7.65
C ALA A 89 32.15 -27.20 -6.36
N ALA A 90 33.21 -26.39 -6.47
CA ALA A 90 33.93 -25.86 -5.31
C ALA A 90 33.28 -24.56 -4.78
N LYS A 91 32.46 -23.87 -5.58
CA LYS A 91 31.82 -22.58 -5.23
C LYS A 91 30.43 -22.45 -5.88
N PRO A 92 29.45 -23.28 -5.48
CA PRO A 92 28.07 -23.12 -5.93
C PRO A 92 27.54 -21.76 -5.45
N GLN A 93 26.78 -21.08 -6.30
CA GLN A 93 26.31 -19.72 -6.01
C GLN A 93 24.92 -19.49 -6.59
N CYS A 94 24.11 -18.72 -5.89
CA CYS A 94 22.80 -18.33 -6.38
C CYS A 94 22.91 -17.09 -7.30
N LYS A 95 22.21 -17.11 -8.44
CA LYS A 95 22.22 -16.04 -9.44
C LYS A 95 20.81 -15.72 -9.92
N THR A 96 20.58 -14.49 -10.36
CA THR A 96 19.33 -14.10 -11.03
C THR A 96 19.19 -14.80 -12.37
N VAL A 97 17.95 -15.19 -12.73
CA VAL A 97 17.64 -15.89 -13.97
C VAL A 97 17.71 -14.96 -15.19
N THR A 98 18.50 -15.36 -16.19
CA THR A 98 18.63 -14.62 -17.48
C THR A 98 18.34 -15.49 -18.71
N THR A 99 18.06 -16.79 -18.53
CA THR A 99 17.79 -17.74 -19.62
C THR A 99 16.54 -18.56 -19.32
N CYS A 100 15.79 -18.96 -20.35
CA CYS A 100 14.50 -19.62 -20.20
C CYS A 100 14.57 -20.93 -19.42
N LYS A 101 15.62 -21.74 -19.67
CA LYS A 101 15.85 -23.03 -19.01
C LYS A 101 16.04 -22.94 -17.49
N ASN A 102 16.43 -21.77 -16.99
CA ASN A 102 16.68 -21.54 -15.57
C ASN A 102 15.45 -20.99 -14.84
N LEU A 103 14.33 -20.73 -15.56
CA LEU A 103 13.06 -20.39 -14.94
C LEU A 103 12.43 -21.61 -14.25
N PRO A 104 11.57 -21.41 -13.24
CA PRO A 104 10.91 -22.52 -12.55
C PRO A 104 10.05 -23.38 -13.47
N THR A 105 10.05 -24.69 -13.20
CA THR A 105 9.16 -25.66 -13.87
C THR A 105 7.69 -25.52 -13.47
N THR A 106 7.38 -24.67 -12.48
CA THR A 106 6.02 -24.37 -12.00
C THR A 106 5.25 -23.46 -12.95
N LEU A 107 5.92 -22.78 -13.89
CA LEU A 107 5.28 -21.97 -14.93
C LEU A 107 4.71 -22.90 -16.02
N LYS A 108 3.40 -22.78 -16.32
CA LYS A 108 2.67 -23.75 -17.15
C LYS A 108 2.07 -23.16 -18.42
N THR A 109 2.13 -21.84 -18.59
CA THR A 109 1.55 -21.15 -19.74
C THR A 109 2.59 -20.31 -20.48
N ASN A 110 2.37 -20.12 -21.78
CA ASN A 110 3.23 -19.25 -22.60
C ASN A 110 3.23 -17.81 -22.11
N GLN A 111 2.09 -17.32 -21.58
CA GLN A 111 2.01 -16.00 -20.96
C GLN A 111 2.91 -15.89 -19.73
N GLU A 112 2.86 -16.87 -18.82
CA GLU A 112 3.72 -16.88 -17.63
C GLU A 112 5.22 -16.87 -17.98
N CYS A 113 5.63 -17.65 -18.98
CA CYS A 113 7.03 -17.65 -19.43
C CYS A 113 7.43 -16.30 -20.03
N ARG A 114 6.62 -15.74 -20.95
CA ARG A 114 6.93 -14.49 -21.65
C ARG A 114 6.87 -13.25 -20.77
N SER A 115 6.04 -13.25 -19.73
CA SER A 115 6.01 -12.17 -18.74
C SER A 115 7.30 -12.08 -17.90
N ASN A 116 8.05 -13.18 -17.78
CA ASN A 116 9.34 -13.17 -17.10
C ASN A 116 10.50 -12.89 -18.07
N LEU A 117 10.50 -13.55 -19.23
CA LEU A 117 11.50 -13.36 -20.28
C LEU A 117 10.82 -13.51 -21.65
N SER A 118 10.79 -12.42 -22.43
CA SER A 118 9.95 -12.31 -23.63
C SER A 118 10.29 -13.30 -24.76
N THR A 119 11.52 -13.82 -24.76
CA THR A 119 12.04 -14.82 -25.72
C THR A 119 11.66 -16.26 -25.35
N CYS A 120 11.02 -16.49 -24.20
CA CYS A 120 10.65 -17.83 -23.75
C CYS A 120 9.26 -18.25 -24.24
N THR A 121 9.02 -19.56 -24.26
CA THR A 121 7.71 -20.18 -24.35
C THR A 121 7.60 -21.32 -23.34
N VAL A 122 6.40 -21.85 -23.14
CA VAL A 122 6.21 -23.04 -22.31
C VAL A 122 6.77 -24.28 -23.00
N ASN A 123 7.31 -25.23 -22.27
CA ASN A 123 7.79 -26.48 -22.85
C ASN A 123 6.65 -27.42 -23.33
N GLU A 124 7.02 -28.53 -23.97
CA GLU A 124 6.08 -29.48 -24.58
C GLU A 124 5.16 -30.17 -23.55
N THR A 125 5.59 -30.29 -22.30
CA THR A 125 4.81 -30.89 -21.22
C THR A 125 3.91 -29.88 -20.50
N ASN A 126 3.90 -28.61 -20.93
CA ASN A 126 3.26 -27.48 -20.24
C ASN A 126 3.74 -27.31 -18.78
N GLN A 127 5.02 -27.61 -18.51
CA GLN A 127 5.67 -27.55 -17.19
C GLN A 127 7.11 -27.02 -17.29
N GLY A 128 7.27 -25.72 -17.24
CA GLY A 128 8.55 -25.01 -17.34
C GLY A 128 8.73 -24.30 -18.68
N CYS A 129 9.73 -23.43 -18.73
CA CYS A 129 9.97 -22.57 -19.87
C CYS A 129 11.18 -23.04 -20.69
N VAL A 130 11.08 -22.89 -22.01
CA VAL A 130 12.14 -23.12 -22.99
C VAL A 130 12.23 -21.92 -23.91
N ASP A 131 13.32 -21.82 -24.67
CA ASP A 131 13.40 -20.79 -25.70
C ASP A 131 12.31 -21.02 -26.76
N SER A 132 11.69 -19.94 -27.25
CA SER A 132 10.69 -20.03 -28.31
C SER A 132 11.33 -20.47 -29.65
N GLY A 133 10.55 -21.17 -30.47
CA GLY A 133 10.97 -21.56 -31.82
C GLY A 133 11.28 -20.35 -32.72
N LYS A 134 12.25 -20.52 -33.62
CA LYS A 134 12.64 -19.45 -34.56
C LYS A 134 11.51 -19.13 -35.55
N ASN A 135 10.71 -20.13 -35.91
CA ASN A 135 9.55 -20.01 -36.79
C ASN A 135 8.29 -20.56 -36.10
N CYS A 136 7.10 -20.25 -36.62
CA CYS A 136 5.85 -20.80 -36.06
C CYS A 136 5.76 -22.32 -36.23
N SER A 137 6.29 -22.86 -37.33
CA SER A 137 6.36 -24.32 -37.56
C SER A 137 7.22 -25.06 -36.53
N ASP A 138 8.14 -24.37 -35.85
CA ASP A 138 8.99 -24.96 -34.82
C ASP A 138 8.25 -25.11 -33.49
N GLN A 139 7.07 -24.47 -33.35
CA GLN A 139 6.22 -24.57 -32.17
C GLN A 139 5.45 -25.89 -32.23
N LYS A 140 5.62 -26.72 -31.20
CA LYS A 140 5.13 -28.10 -31.18
C LYS A 140 3.74 -28.24 -30.58
N THR A 141 3.30 -27.26 -29.79
CA THR A 141 2.02 -27.32 -29.07
C THR A 141 1.17 -26.08 -29.31
N LYS A 142 -0.15 -26.22 -29.11
CA LYS A 142 -1.10 -25.10 -29.17
C LYS A 142 -0.70 -23.96 -28.26
N SER A 143 -0.24 -24.27 -27.05
CA SER A 143 0.18 -23.27 -26.06
C SER A 143 1.41 -22.47 -26.50
N GLN A 144 2.30 -23.08 -27.28
CA GLN A 144 3.50 -22.43 -27.82
C GLN A 144 3.18 -21.54 -29.04
N CYS A 145 2.11 -21.86 -29.77
CA CYS A 145 1.74 -21.25 -31.04
C CYS A 145 1.13 -19.86 -30.89
N VAL A 146 1.99 -18.88 -30.58
CA VAL A 146 1.59 -17.48 -30.38
C VAL A 146 2.42 -16.55 -31.25
N THR A 147 3.73 -16.53 -31.04
CA THR A 147 4.69 -15.78 -31.86
C THR A 147 6.01 -16.53 -31.97
N ASN A 148 6.78 -16.23 -33.01
CA ASN A 148 8.16 -16.70 -33.13
C ASN A 148 9.10 -16.05 -32.08
N LEU A 149 10.37 -16.46 -32.07
CA LEU A 149 11.37 -16.06 -31.07
C LEU A 149 11.59 -14.55 -30.94
N ASP A 150 11.68 -13.83 -32.06
CA ASP A 150 11.90 -12.38 -32.09
C ASP A 150 10.61 -11.56 -32.08
N GLN A 151 9.45 -12.23 -32.06
CA GLN A 151 8.11 -11.64 -32.08
C GLN A 151 7.78 -10.89 -33.38
N SER A 152 8.46 -11.18 -34.49
CA SER A 152 8.17 -10.61 -35.80
C SER A 152 7.03 -11.30 -36.56
N MET A 153 6.69 -12.54 -36.20
CA MET A 153 5.62 -13.32 -36.85
C MET A 153 4.60 -13.83 -35.82
N GLU A 154 3.33 -13.58 -36.11
CA GLU A 154 2.20 -14.18 -35.40
C GLU A 154 1.92 -15.59 -35.90
N CYS A 155 1.58 -16.47 -34.96
CA CYS A 155 1.37 -17.88 -35.24
C CYS A 155 -0.09 -18.27 -34.98
N GLN A 156 -0.61 -19.18 -35.78
CA GLN A 156 -1.97 -19.71 -35.64
C GLN A 156 -1.94 -21.23 -35.48
N TRP A 157 -2.75 -21.74 -34.54
CA TRP A 157 -2.85 -23.18 -34.29
C TRP A 157 -3.93 -23.81 -35.17
N ASN A 158 -3.60 -24.92 -35.84
CA ASN A 158 -4.58 -25.74 -36.56
C ASN A 158 -5.10 -26.87 -35.66
N GLU A 159 -6.38 -26.82 -35.28
CA GLU A 159 -6.99 -27.87 -34.45
C GLU A 159 -7.08 -29.23 -35.16
N THR A 160 -7.17 -29.24 -36.50
CA THR A 160 -7.36 -30.48 -37.27
C THR A 160 -6.04 -31.22 -37.47
N THR A 161 -4.97 -30.50 -37.80
CA THR A 161 -3.64 -31.11 -38.02
C THR A 161 -2.78 -31.13 -36.78
N SER A 162 -3.18 -30.43 -35.70
CA SER A 162 -2.37 -30.25 -34.48
C SER A 162 -0.97 -29.69 -34.77
N THR A 163 -0.90 -28.75 -35.71
CA THR A 163 0.36 -28.07 -36.08
C THR A 163 0.21 -26.57 -35.99
N CYS A 164 1.29 -25.90 -35.62
CA CYS A 164 1.38 -24.44 -35.64
C CYS A 164 1.88 -23.96 -37.00
N TYR A 165 1.32 -22.87 -37.50
CA TYR A 165 1.67 -22.32 -38.81
C TYR A 165 1.65 -20.80 -38.77
N ASP A 166 2.32 -20.18 -39.75
CA ASP A 166 2.38 -18.74 -39.86
C ASP A 166 0.99 -18.16 -40.13
N TYR A 167 0.63 -17.07 -39.46
CA TYR A 167 -0.65 -16.41 -39.63
C TYR A 167 -0.69 -15.58 -40.93
N ILE A 168 -0.72 -16.29 -42.07
CA ILE A 168 -0.70 -15.77 -43.44
C ILE A 168 -1.93 -16.22 -44.24
N CYS A 169 -2.29 -15.47 -45.29
CA CYS A 169 -3.54 -15.67 -46.01
C CYS A 169 -3.68 -17.03 -46.68
N THR A 170 -2.59 -17.61 -47.19
CA THR A 170 -2.60 -18.92 -47.85
C THR A 170 -3.01 -20.07 -46.94
N ASN A 171 -2.95 -19.88 -45.62
CA ASN A 171 -3.37 -20.85 -44.64
C ASN A 171 -4.82 -20.61 -44.13
N GLY A 172 -5.50 -19.58 -44.65
CA GLY A 172 -6.90 -19.27 -44.35
C GLY A 172 -7.88 -20.01 -45.25
N ASN A 173 -9.07 -20.31 -44.71
CA ASN A 173 -10.20 -20.88 -45.45
C ASN A 173 -11.39 -19.92 -45.42
N GLY A 174 -12.06 -19.73 -46.55
CA GLY A 174 -13.20 -18.80 -46.68
C GLY A 174 -14.05 -19.10 -47.91
N LYS A 175 -15.36 -18.81 -47.84
CA LYS A 175 -16.30 -18.98 -48.96
C LYS A 175 -16.64 -17.65 -49.64
N THR A 176 -16.45 -16.55 -48.94
CA THR A 176 -16.63 -15.18 -49.43
C THR A 176 -15.42 -14.33 -49.08
N VAL A 177 -15.18 -13.23 -49.83
CA VAL A 177 -14.07 -12.31 -49.56
C VAL A 177 -14.09 -11.87 -48.09
N ASP A 178 -15.28 -11.59 -47.56
CA ASP A 178 -15.49 -11.21 -46.17
C ASP A 178 -15.07 -12.32 -45.18
N ASP A 179 -15.24 -13.60 -45.52
CA ASP A 179 -14.74 -14.70 -44.67
C ASP A 179 -13.21 -14.73 -44.63
N CYS A 180 -12.55 -14.50 -45.77
CA CYS A 180 -11.10 -14.38 -45.82
C CYS A 180 -10.61 -13.14 -45.07
N GLN A 181 -11.32 -12.01 -45.17
CA GLN A 181 -10.99 -10.79 -44.42
C GLN A 181 -11.23 -10.93 -42.91
N LYS A 182 -12.20 -11.75 -42.48
CA LYS A 182 -12.39 -12.13 -41.06
C LYS A 182 -11.25 -13.00 -40.55
N TYR A 183 -10.73 -13.89 -41.39
CA TYR A 183 -9.52 -14.65 -41.05
C TYR A 183 -8.32 -13.73 -40.92
N LYS A 184 -8.04 -12.89 -41.93
CA LYS A 184 -7.04 -11.82 -41.86
C LYS A 184 -7.38 -10.75 -42.91
N ASN A 185 -7.38 -9.48 -42.52
CA ASN A 185 -7.95 -8.37 -43.32
C ASN A 185 -7.23 -8.13 -44.68
N THR A 186 -6.02 -8.66 -44.86
CA THR A 186 -5.25 -8.58 -46.11
C THR A 186 -5.53 -9.74 -47.07
N CYS A 187 -6.54 -10.57 -46.81
CA CYS A 187 -6.84 -11.78 -47.59
C CYS A 187 -8.11 -11.66 -48.45
N VAL A 188 -8.11 -12.37 -49.58
CA VAL A 188 -9.25 -12.57 -50.50
C VAL A 188 -9.39 -14.05 -50.86
N LEU A 189 -10.46 -14.42 -51.60
CA LEU A 189 -10.61 -15.80 -52.07
C LEU A 189 -9.59 -16.16 -53.16
N ALA A 190 -9.13 -17.40 -53.11
CA ALA A 190 -8.29 -17.99 -54.14
C ALA A 190 -9.12 -18.45 -55.36
N GLU A 191 -8.49 -18.44 -56.53
CA GLU A 191 -9.09 -18.80 -57.81
C GLU A 191 -8.30 -19.92 -58.50
N LYS A 192 -8.96 -20.75 -59.32
CA LYS A 192 -8.36 -21.69 -60.28
C LYS A 192 -8.90 -21.41 -61.69
N GLN A 193 -8.34 -22.08 -62.70
CA GLN A 193 -8.71 -21.86 -64.11
C GLN A 193 -10.22 -22.06 -64.41
N GLU A 194 -10.92 -22.92 -63.66
CA GLU A 194 -12.34 -23.26 -63.87
C GLU A 194 -13.25 -22.89 -62.69
N GLY A 195 -12.85 -21.98 -61.79
CA GLY A 195 -13.72 -21.51 -60.71
C GLY A 195 -13.02 -20.96 -59.48
N ILE A 196 -13.81 -20.66 -58.46
CA ILE A 196 -13.37 -20.13 -57.17
C ILE A 196 -13.05 -21.28 -56.19
N LEU A 197 -12.04 -21.13 -55.34
CA LEU A 197 -11.63 -22.10 -54.31
C LEU A 197 -12.12 -21.66 -52.92
N SER A 198 -12.33 -22.61 -52.01
CA SER A 198 -12.72 -22.30 -50.62
C SER A 198 -11.54 -21.95 -49.70
N THR A 199 -10.42 -21.49 -50.27
CA THR A 199 -9.18 -21.13 -49.58
C THR A 199 -8.89 -19.66 -49.82
N CYS A 200 -8.10 -19.04 -48.95
CA CYS A 200 -7.74 -17.64 -49.07
C CYS A 200 -6.37 -17.47 -49.75
N LYS A 201 -6.14 -16.30 -50.34
CA LYS A 201 -4.84 -15.83 -50.82
C LYS A 201 -4.65 -14.38 -50.39
N ASP A 202 -3.43 -13.88 -50.48
CA ASP A 202 -3.19 -12.44 -50.35
C ASP A 202 -3.95 -11.68 -51.44
N ILE A 203 -4.36 -10.45 -51.14
CA ILE A 203 -4.91 -9.52 -52.15
C ILE A 203 -3.99 -9.41 -53.38
N ASP A 204 -4.60 -9.31 -54.57
CA ASP A 204 -3.93 -9.27 -55.87
C ASP A 204 -4.35 -8.00 -56.66
N GLU A 205 -3.79 -7.76 -57.84
CA GLU A 205 -4.28 -6.71 -58.74
C GLU A 205 -5.68 -7.06 -59.27
N CYS A 206 -6.58 -6.08 -59.41
CA CYS A 206 -7.96 -6.37 -59.78
C CYS A 206 -8.07 -7.05 -61.15
N ILE A 207 -7.18 -6.71 -62.09
CA ILE A 207 -7.14 -7.32 -63.43
C ILE A 207 -6.90 -8.84 -63.40
N ASN A 208 -6.30 -9.36 -62.33
CA ASN A 208 -5.99 -10.78 -62.19
C ASN A 208 -7.19 -11.60 -61.70
N TYR A 209 -8.27 -10.94 -61.23
CA TYR A 209 -9.48 -11.63 -60.80
C TYR A 209 -10.35 -12.04 -61.98
N LYS A 210 -10.64 -13.33 -62.07
CA LYS A 210 -11.37 -13.94 -63.19
C LYS A 210 -12.87 -14.07 -62.94
N PHE A 211 -13.33 -13.79 -61.72
CA PHE A 211 -14.71 -13.98 -61.29
C PHE A 211 -15.27 -12.74 -60.58
N GLN A 212 -16.58 -12.54 -60.71
CA GLN A 212 -17.25 -11.38 -60.09
C GLN A 212 -17.15 -11.40 -58.56
N ASP A 213 -17.27 -12.59 -57.95
CA ASP A 213 -17.32 -12.72 -56.49
C ASP A 213 -15.99 -12.38 -55.79
N THR A 214 -14.87 -12.47 -56.52
CA THR A 214 -13.52 -12.11 -56.05
C THR A 214 -13.15 -10.66 -56.38
N CYS A 215 -13.81 -10.06 -57.37
CA CYS A 215 -13.62 -8.69 -57.82
C CYS A 215 -14.23 -7.65 -56.86
N LYS A 216 -13.64 -7.51 -55.67
CA LYS A 216 -14.08 -6.52 -54.67
C LYS A 216 -12.96 -5.62 -54.17
N ILE A 217 -11.82 -6.23 -53.80
CA ILE A 217 -10.66 -5.54 -53.24
C ILE A 217 -9.38 -6.16 -53.79
N GLY A 218 -8.45 -5.31 -54.18
CA GLY A 218 -7.12 -5.66 -54.65
C GLY A 218 -6.05 -4.81 -53.98
N ILE A 219 -4.81 -4.95 -54.42
CA ILE A 219 -3.67 -4.25 -53.82
C ILE A 219 -3.78 -2.72 -53.89
N GLN A 220 -4.49 -2.19 -54.91
CA GLN A 220 -4.70 -0.75 -55.10
C GLN A 220 -5.99 -0.23 -54.48
N GLY A 221 -6.77 -1.08 -53.81
CA GLY A 221 -8.07 -0.72 -53.24
C GLY A 221 -9.22 -1.48 -53.90
N ASN A 222 -10.34 -0.80 -54.14
CA ASN A 222 -11.55 -1.47 -54.61
C ASN A 222 -11.45 -1.90 -56.09
N CYS A 223 -12.15 -2.96 -56.44
CA CYS A 223 -12.25 -3.45 -57.81
C CYS A 223 -13.67 -3.27 -58.38
N LEU A 224 -13.78 -3.15 -59.70
CA LEU A 224 -15.05 -3.03 -60.42
C LEU A 224 -15.20 -4.15 -61.45
N TRP A 225 -16.34 -4.83 -61.43
CA TRP A 225 -16.69 -5.86 -62.42
C TRP A 225 -17.43 -5.24 -63.60
N LEU A 226 -16.81 -5.25 -64.79
CA LEU A 226 -17.41 -4.76 -66.03
C LEU A 226 -17.95 -5.94 -66.84
N VAL A 227 -19.08 -5.73 -67.54
CA VAL A 227 -19.68 -6.72 -68.44
C VAL A 227 -19.67 -6.18 -69.87
N THR A 228 -19.13 -6.97 -70.80
CA THR A 228 -19.09 -6.64 -72.23
C THR A 228 -19.74 -7.75 -73.04
N GLN A 229 -20.38 -7.41 -74.16
CA GLN A 229 -21.00 -8.39 -75.06
C GLN A 229 -20.04 -8.76 -76.18
N ILE A 230 -19.67 -10.05 -76.28
CA ILE A 230 -18.89 -10.60 -77.39
C ILE A 230 -19.70 -11.75 -78.00
N ASP A 231 -20.01 -11.66 -79.28
CA ASP A 231 -20.84 -12.64 -80.02
C ASP A 231 -22.19 -12.94 -79.33
N GLY A 232 -22.82 -11.92 -78.72
CA GLY A 232 -24.10 -12.04 -78.01
C GLY A 232 -24.03 -12.76 -76.66
N LYS A 233 -22.83 -12.98 -76.10
CA LYS A 233 -22.61 -13.50 -74.74
C LYS A 233 -21.98 -12.45 -73.84
N ASP A 234 -22.45 -12.40 -72.60
CA ASP A 234 -21.87 -11.54 -71.56
C ASP A 234 -20.53 -12.11 -71.10
N VAL A 235 -19.47 -11.34 -71.31
CA VAL A 235 -18.12 -11.61 -70.83
C VAL A 235 -17.76 -10.56 -69.80
N GLY A 236 -17.57 -11.00 -68.55
CA GLY A 236 -17.18 -10.14 -67.44
C GLY A 236 -15.67 -10.03 -67.28
N LYS A 237 -15.18 -8.83 -66.94
CA LYS A 237 -13.76 -8.56 -66.66
C LYS A 237 -13.67 -7.70 -65.39
N CYS A 238 -12.79 -8.09 -64.48
CA CYS A 238 -12.46 -7.27 -63.33
C CYS A 238 -11.38 -6.23 -63.70
N VAL A 239 -11.58 -5.00 -63.25
CA VAL A 239 -10.62 -3.91 -63.42
C VAL A 239 -10.48 -3.16 -62.10
N ASP A 240 -9.37 -2.46 -61.94
CA ASP A 240 -9.19 -1.58 -60.78
C ASP A 240 -10.29 -0.52 -60.79
N TYR A 241 -10.90 -0.23 -59.63
CA TYR A 241 -11.84 0.88 -59.53
C TYR A 241 -11.07 2.19 -59.37
N ASN A 242 -10.42 2.60 -60.47
CA ASN A 242 -9.61 3.81 -60.55
C ASN A 242 -10.01 4.65 -61.76
N CYS A 243 -9.47 5.87 -61.84
CA CYS A 243 -9.86 6.88 -62.82
C CYS A 243 -9.77 6.43 -64.27
N SER A 244 -8.75 5.64 -64.62
CA SER A 244 -8.51 5.19 -66.00
C SER A 244 -9.62 4.30 -66.57
N GLN A 245 -10.53 3.80 -65.72
CA GLN A 245 -11.67 2.98 -66.13
C GLN A 245 -12.96 3.79 -66.33
N ALA A 246 -12.89 5.12 -66.24
CA ALA A 246 -14.01 5.99 -66.59
C ALA A 246 -14.30 5.93 -68.11
N SER A 247 -15.56 6.18 -68.49
CA SER A 247 -15.96 6.22 -69.91
C SER A 247 -15.31 7.40 -70.64
N ASP A 248 -14.92 7.21 -71.90
CA ASP A 248 -14.38 8.27 -72.78
C ASP A 248 -15.35 9.47 -72.94
N ASP A 249 -16.65 9.26 -72.71
CA ASP A 249 -17.67 10.34 -72.69
C ASP A 249 -17.48 11.34 -71.54
N TYR A 250 -16.54 11.09 -70.63
CA TYR A 250 -16.25 11.92 -69.46
C TYR A 250 -15.31 13.05 -69.84
N THR A 251 -15.79 14.00 -70.65
CA THR A 251 -14.96 15.05 -71.27
C THR A 251 -14.73 16.29 -70.40
N ASN A 252 -14.91 16.20 -69.07
CA ASN A 252 -14.65 17.28 -68.13
C ASN A 252 -14.42 16.77 -66.69
N ASP A 253 -13.75 17.58 -65.87
CA ASP A 253 -13.41 17.27 -64.48
C ASP A 253 -14.63 16.89 -63.62
N GLN A 254 -15.80 17.51 -63.84
CA GLN A 254 -17.01 17.23 -63.06
C GLN A 254 -17.54 15.81 -63.27
N LEU A 255 -17.48 15.30 -64.50
CA LEU A 255 -17.86 13.93 -64.81
C LEU A 255 -16.89 12.95 -64.16
N CYS A 256 -15.58 13.22 -64.25
CA CYS A 256 -14.54 12.42 -63.60
C CYS A 256 -14.65 12.39 -62.08
N TYR A 257 -14.89 13.54 -61.44
CA TYR A 257 -15.10 13.63 -59.99
C TYR A 257 -16.32 12.81 -59.52
N LYS A 258 -17.41 12.80 -60.32
CA LYS A 258 -18.60 12.00 -60.00
C LYS A 258 -18.37 10.49 -60.12
N PHE A 259 -17.50 10.06 -61.03
CA PHE A 259 -17.08 8.67 -61.11
C PHE A 259 -16.32 8.26 -59.85
N LEU A 260 -15.30 9.05 -59.51
CA LEU A 260 -14.42 8.87 -58.37
C LEU A 260 -13.85 10.24 -57.99
N ALA A 261 -14.01 10.68 -56.74
CA ALA A 261 -13.64 12.03 -56.31
C ALA A 261 -12.15 12.36 -56.53
N SER A 262 -11.29 11.33 -56.51
CA SER A 262 -9.86 11.42 -56.77
C SER A 262 -9.50 11.59 -58.26
N CYS A 263 -10.47 11.66 -59.17
CA CYS A 263 -10.25 11.71 -60.61
C CYS A 263 -10.47 13.10 -61.21
N THR A 264 -9.70 13.39 -62.26
CA THR A 264 -9.83 14.53 -63.16
C THR A 264 -9.79 14.05 -64.61
N ILE A 265 -10.00 14.96 -65.57
CA ILE A 265 -9.97 14.65 -67.00
C ILE A 265 -8.56 14.26 -67.47
N ASP A 266 -8.46 13.31 -68.40
CA ASP A 266 -7.18 12.89 -69.00
C ASP A 266 -6.56 13.99 -69.90
N ASP A 267 -5.31 13.79 -70.34
CA ASP A 267 -4.50 14.75 -71.13
C ASP A 267 -5.02 14.96 -72.56
N ASP A 268 -5.71 13.97 -73.13
CA ASP A 268 -6.37 14.05 -74.44
C ASP A 268 -7.82 14.59 -74.37
N ASN A 269 -8.30 14.90 -73.16
CA ASN A 269 -9.67 15.34 -72.84
C ASN A 269 -10.76 14.29 -73.05
N LEU A 270 -10.41 13.01 -73.09
CA LEU A 270 -11.36 11.88 -73.13
C LEU A 270 -11.08 10.97 -71.93
N GLY A 271 -12.12 10.58 -71.19
CA GLY A 271 -11.95 9.77 -69.99
C GLY A 271 -11.25 10.50 -68.83
N CYS A 272 -10.80 9.74 -67.83
CA CYS A 272 -10.32 10.29 -66.56
C CYS A 272 -8.98 9.71 -66.12
N LYS A 273 -8.16 10.55 -65.49
CA LYS A 273 -6.93 10.16 -64.79
C LYS A 273 -6.97 10.57 -63.32
N ILE A 274 -6.03 10.06 -62.52
CA ILE A 274 -5.88 10.43 -61.11
C ILE A 274 -5.51 11.91 -61.02
N ARG A 275 -6.11 12.63 -60.07
CA ARG A 275 -5.70 14.00 -59.74
C ARG A 275 -4.26 14.03 -59.28
N GLU A 276 -3.51 15.02 -59.74
CA GLU A 276 -2.14 15.23 -59.28
C GLU A 276 -2.10 15.59 -57.80
N ALA A 277 -0.99 15.29 -57.14
CA ALA A 277 -0.78 15.65 -55.73
C ALA A 277 -0.58 17.16 -55.54
N GLU A 278 0.01 17.82 -56.54
CA GLU A 278 0.38 19.23 -56.53
C GLU A 278 -0.20 19.94 -57.76
N CYS A 279 -0.68 21.17 -57.60
CA CYS A 279 -1.25 21.91 -58.72
C CYS A 279 -0.22 22.16 -59.83
N SER A 280 1.06 22.34 -59.49
CA SER A 280 2.16 22.55 -60.44
C SER A 280 2.42 21.39 -61.40
N SER A 281 1.89 20.20 -61.12
CA SER A 281 1.99 19.05 -62.01
C SER A 281 1.01 19.09 -63.18
N TYR A 282 -0.06 19.90 -63.10
CA TYR A 282 -1.02 20.01 -64.20
C TYR A 282 -0.47 20.88 -65.34
N LEU A 283 -0.37 20.28 -66.53
CA LEU A 283 0.10 20.94 -67.74
C LEU A 283 -1.02 21.50 -68.61
N GLN A 284 -2.27 21.08 -68.37
CA GLN A 284 -3.45 21.49 -69.12
C GLN A 284 -4.39 22.33 -68.26
N ILE A 285 -4.97 23.38 -68.88
CA ILE A 285 -5.91 24.28 -68.20
C ILE A 285 -7.18 23.53 -67.72
N THR A 286 -7.62 22.51 -68.45
CA THR A 286 -8.82 21.72 -68.16
C THR A 286 -8.69 20.84 -66.91
N GLN A 287 -7.46 20.56 -66.47
CA GLN A 287 -7.15 19.76 -65.28
C GLN A 287 -6.89 20.61 -64.03
N CYS A 288 -6.65 21.92 -64.22
CA CYS A 288 -6.24 22.84 -63.15
C CYS A 288 -7.43 23.26 -62.28
N VAL A 289 -8.04 22.29 -61.59
CA VAL A 289 -9.23 22.45 -60.74
C VAL A 289 -8.87 22.19 -59.28
N SER A 290 -8.44 20.97 -58.95
CA SER A 290 -7.99 20.60 -57.62
C SER A 290 -7.09 19.36 -57.62
N THR A 291 -6.29 19.21 -56.57
CA THR A 291 -5.42 18.04 -56.34
C THR A 291 -6.19 16.86 -55.73
N ILE A 292 -5.54 15.71 -55.61
CA ILE A 292 -6.10 14.51 -54.94
C ILE A 292 -6.45 14.75 -53.46
N ASN A 293 -5.83 15.74 -52.83
CA ASN A 293 -6.08 16.16 -51.45
C ASN A 293 -7.12 17.30 -51.36
N GLU A 294 -7.91 17.52 -52.41
CA GLU A 294 -8.91 18.59 -52.54
C GLU A 294 -8.36 20.03 -52.52
N GLN A 295 -7.03 20.21 -52.57
CA GLN A 295 -6.41 21.54 -52.68
C GLN A 295 -6.79 22.16 -54.02
N GLN A 296 -7.45 23.32 -53.98
CA GLN A 296 -7.89 24.04 -55.17
C GLN A 296 -6.68 24.57 -55.95
N CYS A 297 -6.79 24.54 -57.28
CA CYS A 297 -5.76 24.97 -58.21
C CYS A 297 -6.24 26.13 -59.07
N TYR A 298 -5.29 26.87 -59.64
CA TYR A 298 -5.54 28.03 -60.49
C TYR A 298 -4.53 28.09 -61.62
N TRP A 299 -4.99 28.35 -62.85
CA TRP A 299 -4.12 28.45 -64.01
C TRP A 299 -3.49 29.84 -64.10
N ASN A 300 -2.19 29.97 -63.82
CA ASN A 300 -1.47 31.24 -63.89
C ASN A 300 -1.06 31.55 -65.34
N LYS A 301 -1.74 32.52 -65.95
CA LYS A 301 -1.55 32.87 -67.38
C LYS A 301 -0.18 33.48 -67.68
N SER A 302 0.44 34.22 -66.77
CA SER A 302 1.77 34.81 -67.00
C SER A 302 2.87 33.77 -66.90
N LYS A 303 2.73 32.79 -66.01
CA LYS A 303 3.68 31.69 -65.85
C LYS A 303 3.41 30.50 -66.78
N GLN A 304 2.24 30.46 -67.42
CA GLN A 304 1.75 29.34 -68.25
C GLN A 304 1.80 28.00 -67.51
N LEU A 305 1.46 28.00 -66.22
CA LEU A 305 1.47 26.81 -65.38
C LEU A 305 0.34 26.83 -64.35
N CYS A 306 -0.15 25.65 -63.98
CA CYS A 306 -1.12 25.50 -62.92
C CYS A 306 -0.45 25.68 -61.55
N VAL A 307 -1.00 26.50 -60.69
CA VAL A 307 -0.47 26.81 -59.36
C VAL A 307 -1.52 26.53 -58.31
N ASN A 308 -1.08 26.42 -57.06
CA ASN A 308 -2.02 26.38 -55.94
C ASN A 308 -2.89 27.64 -55.97
N TYR A 309 -4.19 27.47 -55.73
CA TYR A 309 -5.11 28.59 -55.64
C TYR A 309 -4.97 29.27 -54.27
N ASP A 310 -3.86 29.99 -54.12
CA ASP A 310 -3.49 30.73 -52.93
C ASP A 310 -3.05 32.16 -53.28
N CYS A 311 -2.79 32.95 -52.25
CA CYS A 311 -2.48 34.36 -52.42
C CYS A 311 -1.14 34.62 -53.11
N ASP A 312 -0.14 33.78 -52.85
CA ASP A 312 1.22 33.97 -53.37
C ASP A 312 1.27 33.73 -54.89
N ASN A 313 0.30 32.98 -55.40
CA ASN A 313 0.14 32.64 -56.80
C ASN A 313 -0.86 33.50 -57.57
N ALA A 314 -1.53 34.43 -56.87
CA ALA A 314 -2.52 35.33 -57.45
C ALA A 314 -1.92 36.22 -58.53
N GLN A 315 -2.55 36.25 -59.70
CA GLN A 315 -2.19 37.17 -60.77
C GLN A 315 -3.35 38.14 -61.01
N VAL A 316 -3.09 39.41 -60.72
CA VAL A 316 -4.07 40.51 -60.86
C VAL A 316 -3.46 41.66 -61.66
N ASP A 317 -4.30 42.47 -62.32
CA ASP A 317 -3.83 43.55 -63.21
C ASP A 317 -3.03 44.63 -62.46
N THR A 318 -3.45 44.96 -61.25
CA THR A 318 -2.70 45.79 -60.28
C THR A 318 -2.83 45.17 -58.89
N TYR A 319 -1.71 45.01 -58.16
CA TYR A 319 -1.67 44.40 -56.83
C TYR A 319 -2.16 45.36 -55.74
N THR A 320 -3.42 45.76 -55.84
CA THR A 320 -4.14 46.48 -54.81
C THR A 320 -4.84 45.49 -53.87
N ALA A 321 -5.12 45.91 -52.63
CA ALA A 321 -5.86 45.10 -51.68
C ALA A 321 -7.24 44.66 -52.23
N GLU A 322 -7.89 45.48 -53.06
CA GLU A 322 -9.16 45.15 -53.70
C GLU A 322 -9.01 44.02 -54.72
N ASN A 323 -8.02 44.09 -55.59
CA ASN A 323 -7.84 43.10 -56.64
C ASN A 323 -7.36 41.76 -56.08
N CYS A 324 -6.45 41.77 -55.10
CA CYS A 324 -6.04 40.56 -54.40
C CYS A 324 -7.23 39.88 -53.68
N ASN A 325 -8.11 40.67 -53.08
CA ASN A 325 -9.33 40.15 -52.43
C ASN A 325 -10.33 39.58 -53.44
N LYS A 326 -10.48 40.20 -54.63
CA LYS A 326 -11.29 39.65 -55.73
C LYS A 326 -10.77 38.30 -56.23
N PHE A 327 -9.44 38.13 -56.29
CA PHE A 327 -8.84 36.86 -56.67
C PHE A 327 -9.18 35.77 -55.64
N LEU A 328 -8.84 36.00 -54.37
CA LEU A 328 -9.20 35.11 -53.29
C LEU A 328 -9.42 35.96 -52.04
N SER A 329 -10.59 35.82 -51.41
CA SER A 329 -11.05 36.76 -50.38
C SER A 329 -10.09 36.91 -49.19
N ILE A 330 -9.25 35.89 -48.96
CA ILE A 330 -8.23 35.83 -47.90
C ILE A 330 -6.91 36.56 -48.25
N CYS A 331 -6.79 37.15 -49.44
CA CYS A 331 -5.56 37.79 -49.90
C CYS A 331 -5.61 39.32 -49.82
N THR A 332 -4.44 39.92 -49.65
CA THR A 332 -4.19 41.37 -49.66
C THR A 332 -2.89 41.67 -50.41
N ALA A 333 -2.60 42.94 -50.69
CA ALA A 333 -1.33 43.33 -51.30
C ALA A 333 -0.21 43.40 -50.25
N ASN A 334 1.02 43.02 -50.61
CA ASN A 334 2.17 43.19 -49.74
C ASN A 334 2.59 44.66 -49.57
N ILE A 335 3.44 44.93 -48.57
CA ILE A 335 4.07 46.26 -48.33
C ILE A 335 5.02 46.54 -49.51
N GLY A 336 4.49 47.18 -50.56
CA GLY A 336 5.18 47.40 -51.84
C GLY A 336 4.29 47.19 -53.08
N GLN A 337 3.09 46.61 -52.93
CA GLN A 337 2.14 46.36 -54.03
C GLN A 337 2.77 45.61 -55.22
N THR A 338 3.63 44.63 -54.93
CA THR A 338 4.33 43.81 -55.93
C THR A 338 3.76 42.41 -56.06
N GLN A 339 3.04 41.93 -55.04
CA GLN A 339 2.37 40.62 -55.06
C GLN A 339 1.18 40.59 -54.09
N CYS A 340 0.27 39.64 -54.28
CA CYS A 340 -0.70 39.32 -53.24
C CYS A 340 -0.04 38.42 -52.20
N ILE A 341 -0.39 38.63 -50.94
CA ILE A 341 -0.02 37.81 -49.80
C ILE A 341 -1.28 37.42 -49.04
N LYS A 342 -1.21 36.34 -48.28
CA LYS A 342 -2.29 35.99 -47.37
C LYS A 342 -2.43 37.08 -46.31
N LYS A 343 -3.67 37.52 -46.07
CA LYS A 343 -3.97 38.44 -44.98
C LYS A 343 -3.48 37.84 -43.67
N GLN A 344 -2.82 38.65 -42.86
CA GLN A 344 -2.62 38.32 -41.46
C GLN A 344 -3.98 38.25 -40.78
N CYS A 345 -4.11 37.47 -39.70
CA CYS A 345 -5.38 37.40 -38.96
C CYS A 345 -5.87 38.81 -38.62
N THR A 346 -4.98 39.72 -38.19
CA THR A 346 -5.30 41.12 -37.85
C THR A 346 -5.93 41.95 -38.99
N GLU A 347 -5.82 41.52 -40.24
CA GLU A 347 -6.36 42.19 -41.42
C GLU A 347 -7.76 41.69 -41.80
N ALA A 348 -8.28 40.65 -41.15
CA ALA A 348 -9.67 40.24 -41.31
C ALA A 348 -10.60 41.17 -40.51
N LEU A 349 -11.46 41.89 -41.22
CA LEU A 349 -12.43 42.84 -40.63
C LEU A 349 -13.80 42.22 -40.33
N THR A 350 -14.03 40.96 -40.73
CA THR A 350 -15.29 40.24 -40.47
C THR A 350 -15.02 38.82 -39.98
N SER A 351 -15.92 38.31 -39.14
CA SER A 351 -15.87 36.94 -38.62
C SER A 351 -15.80 35.89 -39.72
N GLN A 352 -16.57 36.08 -40.80
CA GLN A 352 -16.60 35.18 -41.95
C GLN A 352 -15.27 35.14 -42.73
N LEU A 353 -14.54 36.26 -42.77
CA LEU A 353 -13.21 36.30 -43.40
C LEU A 353 -12.16 35.64 -42.51
N CYS A 354 -12.28 35.81 -41.19
CA CYS A 354 -11.36 35.23 -40.22
C CYS A 354 -11.39 33.70 -40.22
N THR A 355 -12.58 33.09 -40.26
CA THR A 355 -12.73 31.63 -40.31
C THR A 355 -12.14 31.02 -41.59
N LYS A 356 -12.05 31.79 -42.68
CA LYS A 356 -11.46 31.34 -43.95
C LYS A 356 -9.94 31.43 -43.99
N LEU A 357 -9.30 32.19 -43.10
CA LEU A 357 -7.84 32.37 -43.12
C LEU A 357 -7.08 31.12 -42.64
N GLY A 358 -7.72 30.22 -41.88
CA GLY A 358 -7.04 29.04 -41.31
C GLY A 358 -6.03 29.43 -40.23
N SER A 359 -5.98 28.66 -39.13
CA SER A 359 -5.14 28.99 -37.95
C SER A 359 -5.40 30.37 -37.33
N CYS A 360 -6.58 30.96 -37.57
CA CYS A 360 -7.05 32.21 -36.98
C CYS A 360 -8.40 32.00 -36.27
N ILE A 361 -8.63 32.74 -35.18
CA ILE A 361 -9.89 32.77 -34.42
C ILE A 361 -10.45 34.20 -34.36
N TRP A 362 -11.77 34.33 -34.48
CA TRP A 362 -12.48 35.61 -34.29
C TRP A 362 -12.83 35.79 -32.80
N GLN A 363 -12.16 36.72 -32.13
CA GLN A 363 -12.36 37.02 -30.71
C GLN A 363 -12.31 38.54 -30.50
N ASP A 364 -13.18 39.06 -29.62
CA ASP A 364 -13.25 40.49 -29.28
C ASP A 364 -13.37 41.43 -30.49
N ASN A 365 -14.20 41.03 -31.46
CA ASN A 365 -14.44 41.77 -32.72
C ASN A 365 -13.18 42.00 -33.56
N LYS A 366 -12.15 41.16 -33.37
CA LYS A 366 -10.91 41.12 -34.14
C LYS A 366 -10.55 39.68 -34.48
N CYS A 367 -9.69 39.50 -35.47
CA CYS A 367 -9.19 38.19 -35.85
C CYS A 367 -7.72 38.05 -35.43
N VAL A 368 -7.38 36.95 -34.76
CA VAL A 368 -6.05 36.70 -34.18
C VAL A 368 -5.59 35.26 -34.47
N SER A 369 -4.28 35.00 -34.48
CA SER A 369 -3.73 33.66 -34.73
C SER A 369 -4.00 32.69 -33.58
N TYR A 370 -4.09 31.39 -33.85
CA TYR A 370 -4.16 30.37 -32.80
C TYR A 370 -2.93 30.41 -31.90
N THR A 371 -3.16 30.31 -30.62
CA THR A 371 -2.18 30.05 -29.57
C THR A 371 -2.83 29.08 -28.59
N CYS A 372 -2.08 28.25 -27.86
CA CYS A 372 -2.74 27.39 -26.85
C CYS A 372 -3.59 28.24 -25.88
N ALA A 373 -3.14 29.46 -25.56
CA ALA A 373 -3.80 30.39 -24.64
C ALA A 373 -5.17 30.91 -25.11
N ASN A 374 -5.41 31.02 -26.43
CA ASN A 374 -6.68 31.50 -26.97
C ASN A 374 -7.60 30.39 -27.48
N ALA A 375 -7.26 29.14 -27.19
CA ALA A 375 -8.09 27.98 -27.49
C ALA A 375 -9.48 28.10 -26.83
N PRO A 376 -10.56 27.68 -27.52
CA PRO A 376 -11.91 27.70 -26.96
C PRO A 376 -12.00 26.91 -25.66
N THR A 377 -12.75 27.43 -24.68
CA THR A 377 -12.96 26.76 -23.39
C THR A 377 -13.74 25.44 -23.50
N SER A 378 -14.37 25.17 -24.64
CA SER A 378 -15.03 23.90 -24.96
C SER A 378 -14.04 22.75 -25.21
N LEU A 379 -12.76 23.03 -25.45
CA LEU A 379 -11.74 21.99 -25.59
C LEU A 379 -11.30 21.54 -24.20
N THR A 380 -11.71 20.33 -23.83
CA THR A 380 -11.51 19.78 -22.48
C THR A 380 -10.63 18.53 -22.47
N THR A 381 -10.18 18.06 -23.64
CA THR A 381 -9.36 16.83 -23.79
C THR A 381 -8.06 17.12 -24.52
N ASP A 382 -7.01 16.35 -24.23
CA ASP A 382 -5.71 16.47 -24.90
C ASP A 382 -5.82 16.25 -26.41
N ASP A 383 -6.62 15.27 -26.85
CA ASP A 383 -6.86 15.02 -28.28
C ASP A 383 -7.46 16.24 -28.98
N ALA A 384 -8.36 16.95 -28.32
CA ALA A 384 -8.99 18.15 -28.86
C ALA A 384 -8.02 19.35 -28.89
N CYS A 385 -7.18 19.49 -27.86
CA CYS A 385 -6.16 20.54 -27.82
C CYS A 385 -5.03 20.32 -28.83
N ASN A 386 -4.54 19.08 -28.99
CA ASN A 386 -3.53 18.74 -29.99
C ASN A 386 -4.04 18.92 -31.42
N LYS A 387 -5.34 18.67 -31.67
CA LYS A 387 -5.98 18.98 -32.96
C LYS A 387 -6.14 20.48 -33.21
N TYR A 388 -6.32 21.29 -32.17
CA TYR A 388 -6.42 22.74 -32.28
C TYR A 388 -5.07 23.38 -32.63
N LEU A 389 -4.00 22.95 -31.95
CA LEU A 389 -2.63 23.32 -32.27
C LEU A 389 -1.68 22.25 -31.70
N ASP A 390 -0.75 21.75 -32.51
CA ASP A 390 0.21 20.73 -32.11
C ASP A 390 1.01 21.19 -30.87
N LYS A 391 1.27 20.25 -29.94
CA LYS A 391 1.91 20.49 -28.63
C LYS A 391 1.11 21.39 -27.68
N CYS A 392 -0.21 21.40 -27.81
CA CYS A 392 -1.10 21.95 -26.80
C CYS A 392 -1.80 20.83 -26.00
N TYR A 393 -1.83 20.99 -24.69
CA TYR A 393 -2.45 20.08 -23.74
C TYR A 393 -3.69 20.72 -23.12
N THR A 394 -4.65 19.91 -22.68
CA THR A 394 -5.87 20.41 -22.05
C THR A 394 -5.57 21.10 -20.72
N THR A 395 -6.32 22.15 -20.43
CA THR A 395 -6.42 22.76 -19.10
C THR A 395 -7.75 22.40 -18.43
N GLY A 396 -8.56 21.54 -19.04
CA GLY A 396 -9.95 21.29 -18.66
C GLY A 396 -10.94 22.37 -19.10
N ALA A 397 -10.45 23.53 -19.55
CA ALA A 397 -11.25 24.60 -20.16
C ALA A 397 -10.36 25.45 -21.09
N GLY A 398 -10.03 24.89 -22.26
CA GLY A 398 -9.04 25.44 -23.19
C GLY A 398 -7.69 24.75 -23.06
N CYS A 399 -6.64 25.31 -23.65
CA CYS A 399 -5.35 24.62 -23.81
C CYS A 399 -4.14 25.39 -23.24
N SER A 400 -3.03 24.69 -23.01
CA SER A 400 -1.73 25.24 -22.58
C SER A 400 -0.57 24.53 -23.29
N THR A 401 0.63 25.11 -23.24
CA THR A 401 1.85 24.54 -23.84
C THR A 401 2.60 23.60 -22.89
N SER A 402 2.47 23.79 -21.57
CA SER A 402 3.07 22.89 -20.60
C SER A 402 2.21 21.66 -20.42
N GLY A 403 0.99 21.71 -19.89
CA GLY A 403 0.20 20.50 -19.57
C GLY A 403 0.53 19.90 -18.20
N THR A 404 1.03 20.72 -17.27
CA THR A 404 1.31 20.33 -15.88
C THR A 404 0.08 20.55 -14.99
N CYS A 405 0.11 20.03 -13.75
CA CYS A 405 -0.98 20.29 -12.80
C CYS A 405 -1.31 21.79 -12.68
N THR A 406 -0.31 22.68 -12.70
CA THR A 406 -0.53 24.13 -12.56
C THR A 406 -1.27 24.78 -13.73
N ASP A 407 -1.36 24.12 -14.88
CA ASP A 407 -2.12 24.62 -16.03
C ASP A 407 -3.62 24.35 -15.95
N MET A 408 -4.06 23.42 -15.09
CA MET A 408 -5.46 23.01 -15.04
C MET A 408 -6.33 24.13 -14.46
N LYS A 409 -7.39 24.48 -15.19
CA LYS A 409 -8.37 25.53 -14.87
C LYS A 409 -9.67 24.99 -14.31
N THR A 410 -9.87 23.66 -14.30
CA THR A 410 -11.06 23.03 -13.73
C THR A 410 -10.69 21.91 -12.77
N GLU A 411 -11.53 21.73 -11.76
CA GLU A 411 -11.38 20.67 -10.75
C GLU A 411 -11.41 19.28 -11.38
N VAL A 412 -12.31 19.05 -12.34
CA VAL A 412 -12.47 17.75 -13.03
C VAL A 412 -11.20 17.34 -13.79
N ALA A 413 -10.47 18.30 -14.37
CA ALA A 413 -9.22 18.01 -15.10
C ALA A 413 -8.00 17.86 -14.18
N CYS A 414 -8.10 18.30 -12.92
CA CYS A 414 -6.99 18.28 -11.96
C CYS A 414 -6.80 16.91 -11.31
N THR A 415 -6.39 15.92 -12.10
CA THR A 415 -6.24 14.54 -11.64
C THR A 415 -4.82 14.03 -11.81
N ILE A 416 -4.30 14.00 -13.04
CA ILE A 416 -2.95 13.55 -13.40
C ILE A 416 -2.44 14.43 -14.54
N ASP A 417 -1.17 14.83 -14.49
CA ASP A 417 -0.54 15.60 -15.55
C ASP A 417 0.19 14.73 -16.60
N GLN A 418 0.75 15.38 -17.62
CA GLN A 418 1.55 14.72 -18.66
C GLN A 418 2.78 13.95 -18.13
N LEU A 419 3.30 14.34 -16.97
CA LEU A 419 4.44 13.70 -16.29
C LEU A 419 4.01 12.54 -15.39
N LYS A 420 2.71 12.18 -15.41
CA LYS A 420 2.08 11.17 -14.56
C LYS A 420 2.08 11.51 -13.08
N GLN A 421 2.23 12.79 -12.72
CA GLN A 421 2.11 13.25 -11.35
C GLN A 421 0.63 13.40 -10.98
N LYS A 422 0.25 12.89 -9.80
CA LYS A 422 -1.10 13.10 -9.27
C LYS A 422 -1.26 14.58 -8.88
N CYS A 423 -2.38 15.18 -9.24
CA CYS A 423 -2.71 16.56 -8.96
C CYS A 423 -3.78 16.67 -7.85
N ILE A 424 -3.90 17.86 -7.26
CA ILE A 424 -4.94 18.21 -6.30
C ILE A 424 -5.45 19.63 -6.56
N TRP A 425 -6.77 19.81 -6.53
CA TRP A 425 -7.42 21.10 -6.69
C TRP A 425 -7.57 21.76 -5.31
N LEU A 426 -6.91 22.90 -5.10
CA LEU A 426 -6.98 23.66 -3.85
C LEU A 426 -7.26 25.13 -4.13
N SER A 427 -8.25 25.68 -3.44
CA SER A 427 -8.54 27.13 -3.45
C SER A 427 -8.59 27.73 -4.87
N SER A 428 -9.25 27.01 -5.80
CA SER A 428 -9.41 27.40 -7.21
C SER A 428 -8.15 27.34 -8.08
N ALA A 429 -7.11 26.63 -7.65
CA ALA A 429 -5.93 26.34 -8.45
C ALA A 429 -5.55 24.85 -8.33
N CYS A 430 -5.06 24.27 -9.43
CA CYS A 430 -4.54 22.92 -9.44
C CYS A 430 -3.03 22.92 -9.15
N LYS A 431 -2.57 21.97 -8.34
CA LYS A 431 -1.14 21.80 -8.03
C LYS A 431 -0.78 20.32 -7.95
N VAL A 432 0.52 20.03 -8.00
CA VAL A 432 1.04 18.67 -7.76
C VAL A 432 0.69 18.28 -6.33
N LYS A 433 0.10 17.09 -6.18
CA LYS A 433 -0.28 16.54 -4.88
C LYS A 433 1.00 16.15 -4.12
N THR A 434 1.20 16.72 -2.94
CA THR A 434 2.30 16.34 -2.02
C THR A 434 1.73 15.75 -0.74
N CYS A 435 2.52 14.98 0.02
CA CYS A 435 2.06 14.43 1.31
C CYS A 435 1.53 15.54 2.23
N SER A 436 2.21 16.70 2.29
CA SER A 436 1.81 17.83 3.12
C SER A 436 0.45 18.45 2.77
N ASP A 437 -0.07 18.18 1.57
CA ASP A 437 -1.39 18.66 1.13
C ASP A 437 -2.53 17.76 1.60
N LEU A 438 -2.19 16.57 2.08
CA LEU A 438 -3.13 15.55 2.49
C LEU A 438 -3.29 15.63 4.01
N VAL A 439 -4.52 15.85 4.46
CA VAL A 439 -4.87 15.98 5.89
C VAL A 439 -5.32 14.66 6.50
N TYR A 440 -4.98 13.52 5.87
CA TYR A 440 -5.28 12.21 6.43
C TYR A 440 -4.39 11.92 7.64
N ILE A 441 -4.96 11.19 8.59
CA ILE A 441 -4.33 10.91 9.87
C ILE A 441 -3.93 9.43 10.01
N SER A 442 -4.21 8.57 9.03
CA SER A 442 -3.68 7.20 9.01
C SER A 442 -2.66 6.98 7.89
N HIS A 443 -1.75 6.03 8.14
CA HIS A 443 -0.81 5.56 7.13
C HIS A 443 -1.52 5.09 5.85
N SER A 444 -2.55 4.25 5.97
CA SER A 444 -3.27 3.65 4.83
C SER A 444 -3.80 4.71 3.86
N GLU A 445 -4.42 5.76 4.38
CA GLU A 445 -4.97 6.83 3.55
C GLU A 445 -3.90 7.68 2.90
N CYS A 446 -2.87 8.04 3.66
CA CYS A 446 -1.72 8.74 3.10
C CYS A 446 -1.09 7.93 1.97
N ASN A 447 -0.95 6.61 2.18
CA ASN A 447 -0.33 5.69 1.24
C ASN A 447 -1.18 5.44 -0.01
N ASN A 448 -2.50 5.34 0.13
CA ASN A 448 -3.44 5.19 -0.99
C ASN A 448 -3.40 6.39 -1.94
N GLU A 449 -3.28 7.59 -1.36
CA GLU A 449 -3.14 8.82 -2.13
C GLU A 449 -1.78 8.90 -2.81
N LEU A 450 -0.72 8.62 -2.06
CA LEU A 450 0.67 8.62 -2.52
C LEU A 450 1.46 7.57 -1.74
N ASP A 451 1.97 6.56 -2.42
CA ASP A 451 2.69 5.40 -1.86
C ASP A 451 3.94 5.79 -1.04
N THR A 452 4.50 6.98 -1.28
CA THR A 452 5.62 7.56 -0.53
C THR A 452 5.21 8.25 0.78
N CYS A 453 3.92 8.32 1.11
CA CYS A 453 3.43 9.03 2.29
C CYS A 453 3.08 8.09 3.45
N THR A 454 3.12 8.65 4.65
CA THR A 454 2.63 8.08 5.91
C THR A 454 2.00 9.20 6.74
N SER A 455 1.42 8.91 7.90
CA SER A 455 0.78 9.92 8.75
C SER A 455 1.65 10.34 9.93
N ASP A 456 1.63 11.62 10.30
CA ASP A 456 2.16 12.14 11.59
C ASP A 456 1.11 12.19 12.72
N GLY A 457 -0.10 11.69 12.46
CA GLY A 457 -1.25 11.78 13.36
C GLY A 457 -2.04 13.08 13.29
N THR A 458 -1.60 14.04 12.49
CA THR A 458 -2.34 15.26 12.19
C THR A 458 -2.51 15.50 10.69
N LYS A 459 -1.58 15.00 9.87
CA LYS A 459 -1.56 15.10 8.41
C LYS A 459 -0.66 14.03 7.82
N CYS A 460 -0.68 13.90 6.50
CA CYS A 460 0.31 13.09 5.81
C CYS A 460 1.65 13.80 5.75
N ILE A 461 2.69 13.01 5.93
CA ILE A 461 4.09 13.36 5.78
C ILE A 461 4.73 12.38 4.83
N THR A 462 5.86 12.76 4.25
CA THR A 462 6.69 11.81 3.51
C THR A 462 7.20 10.74 4.47
N GLN A 463 7.23 9.49 4.02
CA GLN A 463 7.85 8.41 4.78
C GLN A 463 9.29 8.79 5.12
N ALA A 464 9.64 8.63 6.40
CA ALA A 464 10.99 8.87 6.86
C ALA A 464 11.95 7.86 6.24
N THR A 465 13.24 8.22 6.17
CA THR A 465 14.26 7.28 5.67
C THR A 465 14.42 6.09 6.61
N LYS A 466 14.26 6.30 7.92
CA LYS A 466 14.37 5.23 8.92
C LYS A 466 13.19 5.20 9.88
N CYS A 467 12.79 4.00 10.31
CA CYS A 467 11.78 3.85 11.36
C CYS A 467 12.13 4.64 12.64
N SER A 468 13.42 4.71 13.01
CA SER A 468 13.92 5.43 14.20
C SER A 468 13.64 6.95 14.20
N ASP A 469 13.31 7.50 13.03
CA ASP A 469 13.06 8.93 12.88
C ASP A 469 11.64 9.30 13.35
N TYR A 470 10.72 8.34 13.41
CA TYR A 470 9.37 8.56 13.90
C TYR A 470 9.36 8.78 15.42
N LYS A 471 8.65 9.83 15.85
CA LYS A 471 8.48 10.22 17.27
C LYS A 471 7.10 9.94 17.82
N LEU A 472 6.20 9.43 16.98
CA LEU A 472 4.82 9.12 17.34
C LEU A 472 4.49 7.68 16.90
N SER A 473 3.75 6.97 17.74
CA SER A 473 3.32 5.60 17.47
C SER A 473 2.51 5.47 16.18
N LEU A 474 1.71 6.50 15.86
CA LEU A 474 0.86 6.49 14.69
C LEU A 474 1.63 6.58 13.36
N SER A 475 2.83 7.17 13.38
CA SER A 475 3.73 7.22 12.20
C SER A 475 4.55 5.95 12.03
N CYS A 476 4.68 5.17 13.11
CA CYS A 476 5.52 3.98 13.18
C CYS A 476 4.82 2.77 12.54
N VAL A 477 4.64 2.86 11.23
CA VAL A 477 4.01 1.80 10.42
C VAL A 477 4.98 1.31 9.37
N ILE A 478 5.54 2.23 8.59
CA ILE A 478 6.52 1.93 7.55
C ILE A 478 7.39 3.16 7.28
N ALA A 479 8.67 2.93 7.02
CA ALA A 479 9.63 3.91 6.53
C ALA A 479 10.27 3.36 5.25
N GLN A 480 11.16 4.14 4.64
CA GLN A 480 11.87 3.70 3.42
C GLN A 480 12.77 2.48 3.67
N ASP A 481 13.20 2.24 4.92
CA ASP A 481 13.97 1.06 5.33
C ASP A 481 13.12 -0.17 5.67
N GLY A 482 11.78 -0.04 5.73
CA GLY A 482 10.85 -1.16 5.88
C GLY A 482 9.72 -0.94 6.91
N PRO A 483 8.97 -2.00 7.25
CA PRO A 483 7.93 -1.97 8.26
C PRO A 483 8.48 -1.65 9.65
N CYS A 484 7.72 -0.86 10.40
CA CYS A 484 8.14 -0.37 11.71
C CYS A 484 7.30 -0.95 12.85
N LEU A 485 7.90 -1.00 14.03
CA LEU A 485 7.28 -1.46 15.27
C LEU A 485 7.53 -0.47 16.41
N TRP A 486 6.47 -0.08 17.10
CA TRP A 486 6.53 0.86 18.22
C TRP A 486 6.68 0.10 19.55
N ILE A 487 7.78 0.36 20.27
CA ILE A 487 8.13 -0.29 21.54
C ILE A 487 8.62 0.80 22.50
N ASP A 488 8.06 0.87 23.71
CA ASP A 488 8.50 1.78 24.78
C ASP A 488 8.71 3.24 24.33
N SER A 489 7.73 3.79 23.61
CA SER A 489 7.75 5.17 23.08
C SER A 489 8.81 5.45 22.01
N GLN A 490 9.35 4.40 21.38
CA GLN A 490 10.30 4.51 20.26
C GLN A 490 9.85 3.62 19.09
N CYS A 491 10.28 4.00 17.88
CA CYS A 491 9.97 3.27 16.67
C CYS A 491 11.20 2.53 16.14
N PHE A 492 11.07 1.25 15.83
CA PHE A 492 12.16 0.39 15.36
C PHE A 492 11.80 -0.26 14.03
N LEU A 493 12.81 -0.52 13.20
CA LEU A 493 12.65 -1.37 12.02
C LEU A 493 12.35 -2.80 12.47
N PHE A 494 11.28 -3.39 11.94
CA PHE A 494 10.87 -4.74 12.28
C PHE A 494 10.66 -5.59 11.03
N LEU A 495 11.76 -6.16 10.53
CA LEU A 495 11.74 -7.18 9.47
C LEU A 495 11.59 -8.57 10.09
N ASP A 496 12.32 -8.80 11.17
CA ASP A 496 12.29 -10.00 12.00
C ASP A 496 12.82 -9.67 13.40
N CYS A 497 12.92 -10.66 14.29
CA CYS A 497 13.47 -10.45 15.62
C CYS A 497 14.88 -9.83 15.60
N SER A 498 15.72 -10.13 14.61
CA SER A 498 17.12 -9.69 14.53
C SER A 498 17.32 -8.26 14.05
N SER A 499 16.28 -7.61 13.50
CA SER A 499 16.33 -6.17 13.19
C SER A 499 16.13 -5.29 14.43
N LEU A 500 15.70 -5.87 15.55
CA LEU A 500 15.54 -5.17 16.82
C LEU A 500 16.89 -4.97 17.54
N PRO A 501 17.14 -3.80 18.14
CA PRO A 501 18.40 -3.51 18.82
C PRO A 501 18.53 -4.15 20.21
N GLY A 502 17.53 -4.92 20.64
CA GLY A 502 17.49 -5.51 21.98
C GLY A 502 18.45 -6.67 22.18
N THR A 503 18.94 -6.82 23.41
CA THR A 503 19.82 -7.93 23.81
C THR A 503 19.25 -8.77 24.94
N THR A 504 18.08 -8.42 25.48
CA THR A 504 17.43 -9.11 26.60
C THR A 504 16.15 -9.80 26.14
N HIS A 505 15.84 -10.95 26.74
CA HIS A 505 14.59 -11.65 26.46
C HIS A 505 13.37 -10.75 26.71
N GLU A 506 13.37 -9.97 27.79
CA GLU A 506 12.27 -9.08 28.15
C GLU A 506 11.95 -8.05 27.06
N PHE A 507 12.98 -7.38 26.52
CA PHE A 507 12.79 -6.44 25.41
C PHE A 507 12.32 -7.15 24.13
N CYS A 508 12.99 -8.25 23.75
CA CYS A 508 12.66 -8.96 22.52
C CYS A 508 11.24 -9.53 22.56
N ASN A 509 10.84 -10.10 23.70
CA ASN A 509 9.53 -10.70 23.90
C ASN A 509 8.43 -9.63 24.01
N LEU A 510 8.74 -8.45 24.57
CA LEU A 510 7.84 -7.30 24.57
C LEU A 510 7.57 -6.81 23.14
N ALA A 511 8.60 -6.76 22.30
CA ALA A 511 8.47 -6.42 20.88
C ALA A 511 7.57 -7.42 20.15
N ASN A 512 7.82 -8.71 20.35
CA ASN A 512 7.03 -9.79 19.79
C ASN A 512 7.20 -11.04 20.65
N ASN A 513 6.09 -11.67 21.06
CA ASN A 513 6.10 -12.85 21.95
C ASN A 513 6.70 -14.12 21.31
N LYS A 514 7.10 -14.04 20.04
CA LYS A 514 7.85 -15.07 19.32
C LYS A 514 9.33 -14.70 19.14
N CYS A 515 9.82 -13.68 19.83
CA CYS A 515 11.22 -13.33 19.89
C CYS A 515 11.81 -13.60 21.28
N THR A 516 13.08 -13.99 21.30
CA THR A 516 13.94 -14.13 22.47
C THR A 516 15.32 -13.52 22.16
N THR A 517 16.35 -13.80 22.95
CA THR A 517 17.71 -13.27 22.74
C THR A 517 18.74 -14.38 22.63
N ASP A 518 19.79 -14.16 21.85
CA ASP A 518 21.02 -14.97 21.88
C ASP A 518 22.07 -14.41 22.86
N GLY A 519 21.79 -13.27 23.50
CA GLY A 519 22.69 -12.54 24.39
C GLY A 519 23.40 -11.35 23.71
N THR A 520 23.37 -11.29 22.39
CA THR A 520 23.94 -10.20 21.58
C THR A 520 22.90 -9.44 20.78
N LYS A 521 21.81 -10.11 20.38
CA LYS A 521 20.69 -9.53 19.64
C LYS A 521 19.41 -10.34 19.89
N CYS A 522 18.29 -9.74 19.50
CA CYS A 522 17.02 -10.44 19.44
C CYS A 522 17.06 -11.50 18.31
N ILE A 523 16.50 -12.66 18.59
CA ILE A 523 16.36 -13.78 17.66
C ILE A 523 14.98 -14.41 17.85
N PRO A 524 14.44 -15.13 16.86
CA PRO A 524 13.17 -15.82 17.04
C PRO A 524 13.26 -16.97 18.04
N ILE A 525 12.13 -17.28 18.67
CA ILE A 525 12.01 -18.45 19.53
C ILE A 525 12.15 -19.72 18.70
N THR A 526 12.62 -20.76 19.35
CA THR A 526 12.74 -22.10 18.75
C THR A 526 12.14 -23.13 19.70
N SER A 527 12.04 -24.40 19.32
CA SER A 527 11.72 -25.44 20.30
C SER A 527 12.70 -25.34 21.47
N CYS A 528 12.28 -25.55 22.71
CA CYS A 528 13.15 -25.36 23.88
C CYS A 528 14.50 -26.08 23.74
N ALA A 529 14.52 -27.29 23.17
CA ALA A 529 15.73 -28.07 22.90
C ALA A 529 16.76 -27.41 21.95
N LYS A 530 16.32 -26.48 21.09
CA LYS A 530 17.15 -25.74 20.13
C LYS A 530 17.44 -24.30 20.58
N THR A 531 16.80 -23.84 21.65
CA THR A 531 16.91 -22.46 22.14
C THR A 531 18.24 -22.29 22.87
N LEU A 532 18.95 -21.21 22.55
CA LEU A 532 20.19 -20.85 23.24
C LEU A 532 19.94 -20.60 24.72
N GLN A 533 20.93 -20.91 25.57
CA GLN A 533 20.80 -20.79 27.03
C GLN A 533 20.45 -19.36 27.50
N THR A 534 20.90 -18.35 26.75
CA THR A 534 20.61 -16.93 26.98
C THR A 534 19.15 -16.56 26.72
N GLY A 535 18.44 -17.31 25.87
CA GLY A 535 17.04 -17.09 25.50
C GLY A 535 16.07 -18.16 26.02
N CYS A 536 16.49 -19.02 26.95
CA CYS A 536 15.72 -20.18 27.43
C CYS A 536 14.59 -19.79 28.41
N TYR A 537 13.54 -19.16 27.87
CA TYR A 537 12.37 -18.72 28.62
C TYR A 537 11.08 -19.28 28.01
N VAL A 538 10.94 -19.14 26.70
CA VAL A 538 9.79 -19.59 25.90
C VAL A 538 10.28 -20.15 24.58
N GLY A 539 9.61 -21.20 24.11
CA GLY A 539 9.91 -21.87 22.86
C GLY A 539 8.65 -22.12 22.05
N THR A 540 8.82 -22.62 20.83
CA THR A 540 7.68 -22.95 19.95
C THR A 540 6.79 -24.05 20.53
N ASP A 541 7.31 -24.82 21.49
CA ASP A 541 6.68 -25.94 22.19
C ASP A 541 6.18 -25.58 23.62
N GLY A 542 6.28 -24.31 24.03
CA GLY A 542 5.75 -23.79 25.30
C GLY A 542 6.82 -23.15 26.19
N ASP A 543 6.55 -23.07 27.49
CA ASP A 543 7.51 -22.55 28.47
C ASP A 543 8.78 -23.41 28.48
N CYS A 544 9.94 -22.76 28.52
CA CYS A 544 11.22 -23.44 28.63
C CYS A 544 11.81 -23.31 30.04
N VAL A 545 12.74 -24.20 30.37
CA VAL A 545 13.55 -24.15 31.57
C VAL A 545 14.96 -24.64 31.26
N ARG A 546 15.96 -24.04 31.92
CA ARG A 546 17.32 -24.59 31.90
C ARG A 546 17.42 -25.73 32.90
N ASN A 547 17.96 -26.86 32.47
CA ASN A 547 18.19 -28.04 33.29
C ASN A 547 19.62 -28.57 33.11
N LEU A 548 20.02 -29.57 33.90
CA LEU A 548 21.29 -30.28 33.76
C LEU A 548 21.06 -31.65 33.10
N ASP A 549 21.84 -31.93 32.04
CA ASP A 549 21.89 -33.24 31.42
C ASP A 549 22.67 -34.27 32.29
N LYS A 550 22.77 -35.53 31.82
CA LYS A 550 23.49 -36.60 32.52
C LYS A 550 24.99 -36.33 32.71
N ASN A 551 25.55 -35.40 31.95
CA ASN A 551 26.95 -35.00 32.00
C ASN A 551 27.14 -33.66 32.75
N ASN A 552 26.11 -33.15 33.45
CA ASN A 552 26.07 -31.85 34.12
C ASN A 552 26.22 -30.63 33.20
N ASN A 553 25.92 -30.76 31.90
CA ASN A 553 25.84 -29.60 31.02
C ASN A 553 24.47 -28.93 31.14
N THR A 554 24.45 -27.60 31.05
CA THR A 554 23.20 -26.85 31.02
C THR A 554 22.52 -27.04 29.66
N VAL A 555 21.27 -27.49 29.67
CA VAL A 555 20.43 -27.68 28.49
C VAL A 555 19.14 -26.88 28.64
N CYS A 556 18.55 -26.45 27.54
CA CYS A 556 17.22 -25.84 27.54
C CYS A 556 16.18 -26.90 27.14
N GLU A 557 15.12 -27.06 27.91
CA GLU A 557 14.06 -28.04 27.64
C GLU A 557 12.68 -27.50 28.02
N LYS A 558 11.62 -28.16 27.56
CA LYS A 558 10.24 -27.75 27.84
C LYS A 558 9.92 -27.92 29.33
N PHE A 559 9.45 -26.86 29.96
CA PHE A 559 9.04 -26.88 31.35
C PHE A 559 7.69 -27.57 31.52
N THR A 560 7.66 -28.71 32.24
CA THR A 560 6.41 -29.37 32.63
C THR A 560 6.10 -29.29 34.13
N LYS A 561 7.12 -29.37 35.01
CA LYS A 561 6.97 -29.38 36.48
C LYS A 561 8.31 -29.16 37.18
N CYS A 562 8.32 -28.67 38.43
CA CYS A 562 9.58 -28.45 39.15
C CYS A 562 10.42 -29.75 39.30
N THR A 563 9.79 -30.91 39.47
CA THR A 563 10.49 -32.19 39.66
C THR A 563 11.33 -32.68 38.48
N GLN A 564 11.20 -32.07 37.30
CA GLN A 564 12.06 -32.38 36.16
C GLN A 564 13.47 -31.77 36.29
N MET A 565 13.62 -30.69 37.07
CA MET A 565 14.88 -29.96 37.19
C MET A 565 15.82 -30.66 38.17
N ASN A 566 17.04 -30.96 37.73
CA ASN A 566 18.07 -31.67 38.48
C ASN A 566 19.03 -30.72 39.18
N PHE A 567 18.50 -29.74 39.90
CA PHE A 567 19.31 -28.84 40.72
C PHE A 567 19.31 -29.27 42.19
N THR A 568 20.44 -29.05 42.85
CA THR A 568 20.69 -29.54 44.22
C THR A 568 20.56 -28.45 45.28
N THR A 569 20.22 -27.22 44.88
CA THR A 569 20.08 -26.06 45.77
C THR A 569 18.83 -25.26 45.46
N HIS A 570 18.25 -24.63 46.49
CA HIS A 570 17.12 -23.72 46.31
C HIS A 570 17.44 -22.61 45.31
N PHE A 571 18.63 -21.98 45.42
CA PHE A 571 19.02 -20.88 44.56
C PHE A 571 18.96 -21.26 43.07
N GLN A 572 19.46 -22.44 42.71
CA GLN A 572 19.41 -22.92 41.33
C GLN A 572 17.97 -23.18 40.86
N CYS A 573 17.16 -23.91 41.66
CA CYS A 573 15.75 -24.16 41.33
C CYS A 573 14.94 -22.86 41.15
N PHE A 574 15.06 -21.95 42.13
CA PHE A 574 14.29 -20.70 42.20
C PHE A 574 14.75 -19.67 41.17
N ARG A 575 16.03 -19.71 40.76
CA ARG A 575 16.55 -18.88 39.67
C ARG A 575 15.92 -19.24 38.34
N GLU A 576 15.82 -20.53 38.03
CA GLU A 576 15.26 -20.98 36.76
C GLU A 576 13.73 -20.87 36.72
N LYS A 577 13.05 -21.19 37.83
CA LYS A 577 11.60 -21.00 37.97
C LYS A 577 11.29 -20.52 39.39
N LYS A 578 10.72 -19.31 39.48
CA LYS A 578 10.37 -18.64 40.74
C LYS A 578 9.33 -19.39 41.58
N THR A 579 8.70 -20.42 41.04
CA THR A 579 7.74 -21.29 41.72
C THR A 579 8.38 -22.56 42.30
N CYS A 580 9.69 -22.75 42.15
CA CYS A 580 10.38 -23.99 42.51
C CYS A 580 11.44 -23.80 43.62
N THR A 581 11.67 -24.86 44.40
CA THR A 581 12.74 -24.99 45.41
C THR A 581 13.37 -26.38 45.36
N VAL A 582 14.42 -26.67 46.14
CA VAL A 582 15.05 -28.00 46.18
C VAL A 582 14.25 -29.00 47.02
N ASN A 583 14.23 -30.26 46.61
CA ASN A 583 13.60 -31.34 47.38
C ASN A 583 14.44 -31.75 48.61
N ALA A 584 13.83 -32.52 49.53
CA ALA A 584 14.48 -32.98 50.76
C ALA A 584 15.74 -33.83 50.50
N ASP A 585 15.78 -34.58 49.40
CA ASP A 585 16.90 -35.44 49.02
C ASP A 585 18.06 -34.69 48.34
N LYS A 586 17.93 -33.36 48.10
CA LYS A 586 18.90 -32.50 47.41
C LYS A 586 19.30 -32.98 46.01
N LYS A 587 18.39 -33.61 45.28
CA LYS A 587 18.65 -34.16 43.94
C LYS A 587 17.87 -33.47 42.83
N THR A 588 16.64 -33.07 43.12
CA THR A 588 15.74 -32.44 42.15
C THR A 588 15.04 -31.25 42.78
N CYS A 589 14.40 -30.43 41.95
CA CYS A 589 13.51 -29.39 42.46
C CYS A 589 12.13 -29.97 42.83
N MET A 590 11.35 -29.18 43.54
CA MET A 590 9.95 -29.37 43.89
C MET A 590 9.26 -28.00 43.87
N ASP A 591 7.93 -27.98 43.90
CA ASP A 591 7.20 -26.72 44.01
C ASP A 591 7.46 -26.04 45.36
N LEU A 592 7.43 -24.71 45.40
CA LEU A 592 7.42 -23.98 46.66
C LEU A 592 6.20 -24.36 47.50
N SER A 593 6.38 -24.37 48.81
CA SER A 593 5.28 -24.58 49.75
C SER A 593 4.64 -23.25 50.15
N ASN A 594 3.40 -23.31 50.61
CA ASN A 594 2.67 -22.15 51.15
C ASN A 594 3.09 -21.77 52.58
N SER A 595 3.83 -22.63 53.29
CA SER A 595 4.23 -22.38 54.68
C SER A 595 5.66 -22.83 54.96
N CYS A 596 6.44 -21.98 55.64
CA CYS A 596 7.80 -22.28 56.05
C CYS A 596 7.90 -23.57 56.88
N SER A 597 6.89 -23.87 57.72
CA SER A 597 6.89 -25.05 58.60
C SER A 597 6.91 -26.40 57.88
N THR A 598 6.62 -26.43 56.57
CA THR A 598 6.59 -27.65 55.76
C THR A 598 7.98 -28.02 55.20
N TYR A 599 8.94 -27.10 55.23
CA TYR A 599 10.29 -27.34 54.76
C TYR A 599 11.08 -28.17 55.78
N THR A 600 11.60 -29.30 55.32
CA THR A 600 12.27 -30.31 56.15
C THR A 600 13.78 -30.24 56.11
N ILE A 601 14.36 -29.38 55.26
CA ILE A 601 15.81 -29.17 55.18
C ILE A 601 16.15 -27.68 55.13
N GLN A 602 17.36 -27.33 55.53
CA GLN A 602 17.82 -25.94 55.56
C GLN A 602 17.79 -25.26 54.18
N ASP A 603 18.12 -25.98 53.11
CA ASP A 603 18.24 -25.36 51.78
C ASP A 603 16.90 -24.89 51.21
N ASN A 604 15.80 -25.63 51.44
CA ASN A 604 14.49 -25.21 50.94
C ASN A 604 13.74 -24.25 51.90
N CYS A 605 14.26 -24.06 53.11
CA CYS A 605 13.78 -23.11 54.09
C CYS A 605 14.21 -21.67 53.76
N GLN A 606 13.68 -21.09 52.67
CA GLN A 606 14.06 -19.76 52.20
C GLN A 606 12.85 -18.86 51.95
N ILE A 607 11.90 -19.31 51.13
CA ILE A 607 10.73 -18.55 50.72
C ILE A 607 9.53 -19.46 50.46
N THR A 608 8.31 -18.93 50.51
CA THR A 608 7.06 -19.62 50.18
C THR A 608 6.44 -19.12 48.88
N THR A 609 5.37 -19.76 48.40
CA THR A 609 4.58 -19.30 47.24
C THR A 609 4.05 -17.86 47.40
N ASP A 610 3.84 -17.42 48.64
CA ASP A 610 3.29 -16.09 48.97
C ASP A 610 4.40 -15.06 49.26
N ASN A 611 5.64 -15.34 48.83
CA ASN A 611 6.84 -14.51 49.06
C ASN A 611 7.19 -14.28 50.56
N LYS A 612 6.79 -15.19 51.45
CA LYS A 612 7.15 -15.15 52.88
C LYS A 612 8.54 -15.75 53.11
N TYR A 613 9.45 -14.99 53.74
CA TYR A 613 10.81 -15.44 54.08
C TYR A 613 10.86 -16.40 55.28
N CYS A 614 11.70 -17.42 55.17
CA CYS A 614 11.82 -18.50 56.14
C CYS A 614 13.23 -18.55 56.76
N GLN A 615 13.31 -19.03 58.00
CA GLN A 615 14.55 -19.23 58.74
C GLN A 615 14.64 -20.65 59.26
N TRP A 616 15.81 -21.28 59.02
CA TRP A 616 16.13 -22.58 59.61
C TRP A 616 16.53 -22.41 61.07
N ASP A 617 15.82 -23.10 61.96
CA ASP A 617 16.11 -23.13 63.39
C ASP A 617 17.05 -24.30 63.70
N THR A 618 18.31 -24.00 64.01
CA THR A 618 19.36 -25.00 64.25
C THR A 618 19.16 -25.81 65.54
N THR A 619 18.31 -25.34 66.45
CA THR A 619 18.04 -26.02 67.73
C THR A 619 16.91 -27.03 67.57
N THR A 620 15.85 -26.65 66.85
CA THR A 620 14.69 -27.53 66.61
C THR A 620 14.82 -28.35 65.33
N LEU A 621 15.82 -28.06 64.49
CA LEU A 621 16.03 -28.64 63.16
C LEU A 621 14.78 -28.56 62.28
N LYS A 622 14.05 -27.45 62.39
CA LYS A 622 12.82 -27.19 61.64
C LYS A 622 12.86 -25.80 61.02
N CYS A 623 12.19 -25.67 59.90
CA CYS A 623 11.98 -24.38 59.28
C CYS A 623 10.82 -23.64 59.96
N ARG A 624 10.99 -22.34 60.17
CA ARG A 624 9.95 -21.44 60.68
C ARG A 624 9.97 -20.13 59.90
N ASP A 625 8.99 -19.27 60.15
CA ASP A 625 9.03 -17.91 59.63
C ASP A 625 10.28 -17.18 60.15
N GLN A 626 10.95 -16.45 59.27
CA GLN A 626 12.11 -15.64 59.64
C GLN A 626 11.68 -14.43 60.47
N LYS A 627 12.35 -14.21 61.59
CA LYS A 627 12.24 -12.99 62.41
C LYS A 627 13.39 -12.06 62.06
N CYS A 628 13.21 -10.74 62.16
CA CYS A 628 14.31 -9.82 61.84
C CYS A 628 15.53 -9.99 62.76
N THR A 629 15.32 -10.45 64.00
CA THR A 629 16.40 -10.79 64.92
C THR A 629 17.28 -11.96 64.46
N ASP A 630 16.82 -12.76 63.48
CA ASP A 630 17.62 -13.84 62.89
C ASP A 630 18.68 -13.30 61.91
N ILE A 631 18.55 -12.03 61.47
CA ILE A 631 19.43 -11.40 60.47
C ILE A 631 20.57 -10.68 61.19
N ILE A 632 21.79 -11.19 61.03
CA ILE A 632 23.01 -10.66 61.66
C ILE A 632 23.63 -9.59 60.74
N LYS A 633 22.92 -8.47 60.57
CA LYS A 633 23.40 -7.29 59.85
C LYS A 633 23.13 -6.03 60.69
N THR A 634 23.88 -4.96 60.41
CA THR A 634 23.86 -3.72 61.20
C THR A 634 23.52 -2.48 60.37
N THR A 635 23.26 -2.65 59.08
CA THR A 635 22.86 -1.55 58.19
C THR A 635 21.44 -1.77 57.70
N HIS A 636 20.70 -0.67 57.50
CA HIS A 636 19.32 -0.73 57.00
C HIS A 636 19.24 -1.46 55.65
N GLY A 637 20.12 -1.10 54.71
CA GLY A 637 20.13 -1.72 53.37
C GLY A 637 20.36 -3.22 53.44
N ASP A 638 21.30 -3.68 54.28
CA ASP A 638 21.59 -5.11 54.41
C ASP A 638 20.44 -5.88 55.10
N CYS A 639 19.79 -5.29 56.11
CA CYS A 639 18.61 -5.90 56.74
C CYS A 639 17.44 -6.00 55.75
N GLN A 640 17.21 -4.96 54.96
CA GLN A 640 16.09 -4.88 54.02
C GLN A 640 16.27 -5.79 52.79
N LEU A 641 17.51 -5.98 52.35
CA LEU A 641 17.85 -6.97 51.33
C LEU A 641 17.63 -8.41 51.81
N ALA A 642 17.88 -8.68 53.10
CA ALA A 642 17.67 -10.01 53.68
C ALA A 642 16.18 -10.31 53.92
N ASN A 643 15.40 -9.31 54.34
CA ASN A 643 13.96 -9.41 54.48
C ASN A 643 13.35 -8.00 54.45
N ASN A 644 12.41 -7.79 53.53
CA ASN A 644 11.83 -6.47 53.27
C ASN A 644 10.96 -5.91 54.42
N LYS A 645 10.82 -6.65 55.52
CA LYS A 645 10.13 -6.23 56.76
C LYS A 645 11.11 -5.87 57.89
N CYS A 646 12.41 -5.78 57.62
CA CYS A 646 13.45 -5.58 58.63
C CYS A 646 14.25 -4.29 58.44
N THR A 647 14.55 -3.60 59.55
CA THR A 647 15.51 -2.48 59.61
C THR A 647 16.62 -2.80 60.60
N THR A 648 17.50 -1.86 60.91
CA THR A 648 18.54 -2.01 61.94
C THR A 648 18.31 -1.05 63.10
N ASP A 649 18.74 -1.43 64.30
CA ASP A 649 18.92 -0.53 65.45
C ASP A 649 20.37 -0.02 65.60
N THR A 650 21.17 -0.11 64.53
CA THR A 650 22.64 0.07 64.45
C THR A 650 23.48 -1.08 65.02
N SER A 651 22.90 -1.99 65.80
CA SER A 651 23.60 -3.13 66.40
C SER A 651 23.13 -4.49 65.89
N LYS A 652 21.87 -4.60 65.47
CA LYS A 652 21.23 -5.81 64.92
C LYS A 652 20.08 -5.43 63.99
N CYS A 653 19.55 -6.40 63.26
CA CYS A 653 18.29 -6.21 62.56
C CYS A 653 17.10 -6.39 63.51
N ILE A 654 16.10 -5.55 63.34
CA ILE A 654 14.85 -5.54 64.08
C ILE A 654 13.70 -5.39 63.09
N ASP A 655 12.49 -5.76 63.52
CA ASP A 655 11.30 -5.54 62.71
C ASP A 655 11.16 -4.04 62.42
N ILE A 656 10.78 -3.69 61.19
CA ILE A 656 10.53 -2.29 60.85
C ILE A 656 9.41 -1.77 61.74
N GLN A 657 9.75 -0.83 62.61
CA GLN A 657 8.78 -0.08 63.38
C GLN A 657 8.17 1.02 62.52
N LYS A 658 7.01 1.53 62.93
CA LYS A 658 6.48 2.77 62.36
C LYS A 658 7.50 3.89 62.57
N CYS A 659 7.48 4.93 61.75
CA CYS A 659 8.44 6.02 61.87
C CYS A 659 8.41 6.67 63.26
N ASP A 660 7.26 6.72 63.93
CA ASP A 660 7.13 7.20 65.31
C ASP A 660 7.69 6.23 66.37
N GLY A 661 8.23 5.07 66.00
CA GLY A 661 8.94 4.17 66.92
C GLY A 661 10.39 4.59 67.16
N TYR A 662 11.00 5.32 66.22
CA TYR A 662 12.42 5.67 66.30
C TYR A 662 12.64 6.98 67.05
N THR A 663 13.53 6.97 68.04
CA THR A 663 13.97 8.15 68.80
C THR A 663 15.39 8.61 68.43
N ILE A 664 16.07 7.87 67.56
CA ILE A 664 17.45 8.11 67.14
C ILE A 664 17.47 8.59 65.69
N SER A 665 18.07 9.74 65.44
CA SER A 665 18.14 10.39 64.11
C SER A 665 18.77 9.50 63.02
N ASP A 666 19.80 8.72 63.35
CA ASP A 666 20.47 7.85 62.37
C ASP A 666 19.60 6.68 61.90
N LEU A 667 18.63 6.27 62.71
CA LEU A 667 17.64 5.23 62.40
C LEU A 667 16.44 5.80 61.60
N CYS A 668 16.39 7.12 61.46
CA CYS A 668 15.24 7.87 60.96
C CYS A 668 15.12 7.94 59.45
N LYS A 669 15.16 6.78 58.79
CA LYS A 669 15.20 6.72 57.33
C LYS A 669 14.00 5.97 56.74
N TYR A 670 13.61 4.85 57.35
CA TYR A 670 12.54 3.99 56.83
C TYR A 670 11.76 3.33 57.97
N GLY A 671 10.43 3.41 57.88
CA GLY A 671 9.45 2.83 58.79
C GLY A 671 8.46 1.97 58.02
N SER A 672 7.64 1.20 58.73
CA SER A 672 6.70 0.25 58.10
C SER A 672 5.53 0.97 57.45
N ASP A 673 5.42 2.26 57.76
CA ASP A 673 4.53 3.27 57.22
C ASP A 673 5.17 4.15 56.13
N GLY A 674 6.48 4.02 55.84
CA GLY A 674 7.15 4.67 54.70
C GLY A 674 8.52 5.31 55.01
N ILE A 675 8.96 6.26 54.19
CA ILE A 675 10.24 6.98 54.41
C ILE A 675 10.10 7.89 55.63
N CYS A 676 11.05 7.88 56.57
CA CYS A 676 11.00 8.70 57.78
C CYS A 676 11.80 10.01 57.63
N ILE A 677 11.47 10.99 58.47
CA ILE A 677 12.24 12.22 58.68
C ILE A 677 12.38 12.48 60.18
N TYR A 678 13.57 12.92 60.60
CA TYR A 678 13.82 13.24 62.01
C TYR A 678 13.25 14.61 62.34
N ASP A 679 12.28 14.64 63.25
CA ASP A 679 11.73 15.88 63.78
C ASP A 679 12.63 16.38 64.92
N THR A 680 13.46 17.36 64.61
CA THR A 680 14.39 17.98 65.58
C THR A 680 13.67 18.70 66.72
N VAL A 681 12.40 19.08 66.55
CA VAL A 681 11.61 19.76 67.60
C VAL A 681 11.17 18.75 68.65
N ASN A 682 10.70 17.59 68.22
CA ASN A 682 10.20 16.54 69.12
C ASN A 682 11.26 15.48 69.48
N SER A 683 12.48 15.61 68.94
CA SER A 683 13.58 14.64 69.09
C SER A 683 13.14 13.20 68.81
N LYS A 684 12.33 13.03 67.77
CA LYS A 684 11.72 11.76 67.39
C LYS A 684 11.52 11.69 65.89
N CYS A 685 11.48 10.50 65.35
CA CYS A 685 11.14 10.29 63.96
C CYS A 685 9.64 10.40 63.72
N ARG A 686 9.29 10.84 62.51
CA ARG A 686 7.94 10.77 61.98
C ARG A 686 7.99 10.40 60.51
N LEU A 687 6.86 9.99 59.97
CA LEU A 687 6.74 9.72 58.54
C LEU A 687 7.06 11.01 57.75
N LYS A 688 7.90 10.89 56.74
CA LYS A 688 8.21 11.96 55.80
C LYS A 688 6.98 12.18 54.93
N ILE A 689 6.45 13.39 54.96
CA ILE A 689 5.31 13.81 54.16
C ILE A 689 5.80 14.72 53.03
N CYS A 690 4.98 14.93 52.01
CA CYS A 690 5.42 15.69 50.83
C CYS A 690 5.83 17.13 51.16
N SER A 691 5.22 17.76 52.17
CA SER A 691 5.63 19.10 52.63
C SER A 691 7.05 19.17 53.20
N ASP A 692 7.66 18.02 53.51
CA ASP A 692 9.05 17.95 53.97
C ASP A 692 10.07 18.00 52.81
N ILE A 693 9.61 17.98 51.56
CA ILE A 693 10.45 18.07 50.36
C ILE A 693 10.51 19.54 49.93
N THR A 694 11.68 20.15 50.08
CA THR A 694 11.91 21.58 49.82
C THR A 694 12.31 21.90 48.37
N ASP A 695 12.80 20.90 47.62
CA ASP A 695 13.12 21.03 46.20
C ASP A 695 12.00 20.38 45.36
N VAL A 696 11.24 21.21 44.62
CA VAL A 696 10.10 20.75 43.82
C VAL A 696 10.49 19.75 42.74
N LYS A 697 11.77 19.74 42.30
CA LYS A 697 12.28 18.75 41.34
C LYS A 697 12.42 17.37 41.96
N GLN A 698 12.49 17.29 43.29
CA GLN A 698 12.59 16.04 44.05
C GLN A 698 11.22 15.54 44.54
N CYS A 699 10.10 16.18 44.17
CA CYS A 699 8.78 15.71 44.60
C CYS A 699 8.48 14.26 44.19
N THR A 700 9.06 13.76 43.09
CA THR A 700 8.88 12.37 42.65
C THR A 700 9.69 11.34 43.45
N THR A 701 10.55 11.77 44.38
CA THR A 701 11.39 10.87 45.19
C THR A 701 10.60 10.09 46.23
N LEU A 702 9.47 10.61 46.70
CA LEU A 702 8.45 9.82 47.39
C LEU A 702 7.44 9.35 46.35
N ALA A 703 7.20 8.03 46.29
CA ALA A 703 6.27 7.44 45.33
C ALA A 703 4.87 8.08 45.36
N ASN A 704 4.47 8.59 46.53
CA ASN A 704 3.21 9.25 46.79
C ASN A 704 3.32 10.77 46.85
N CYS A 705 4.23 11.43 46.12
CA CYS A 705 4.32 12.88 46.06
C CYS A 705 4.33 13.39 44.60
N LEU A 706 3.82 14.60 44.40
CA LEU A 706 3.68 15.29 43.11
C LEU A 706 4.17 16.74 43.24
N ALA A 707 4.68 17.27 42.15
CA ALA A 707 5.07 18.68 42.07
C ALA A 707 3.83 19.56 41.85
N ASP A 708 3.57 20.47 42.79
CA ASP A 708 2.48 21.44 42.72
C ASP A 708 3.01 22.86 42.82
N THR A 709 3.19 23.50 41.65
CA THR A 709 3.71 24.87 41.46
C THR A 709 5.07 25.13 42.11
N SER A 710 5.11 25.23 43.44
CA SER A 710 6.31 25.52 44.24
C SER A 710 6.51 24.56 45.43
N ASN A 711 5.56 23.64 45.70
CA ASN A 711 5.61 22.70 46.83
C ASN A 711 5.32 21.27 46.37
N CYS A 712 5.65 20.27 47.18
CA CYS A 712 5.25 18.89 46.93
C CYS A 712 3.96 18.54 47.68
N VAL A 713 3.00 17.94 46.98
CA VAL A 713 1.73 17.47 47.55
C VAL A 713 1.63 15.95 47.42
N SER A 714 0.91 15.29 48.34
CA SER A 714 0.77 13.84 48.28
C SER A 714 -0.05 13.40 47.08
N LYS A 715 0.41 12.38 46.34
CA LYS A 715 -0.46 11.59 45.49
C LYS A 715 -1.58 11.04 46.34
N SER A 716 -2.78 11.16 45.82
CA SER A 716 -3.98 10.77 46.51
C SER A 716 -5.06 10.66 45.43
N THR A 717 -6.30 10.44 45.84
CA THR A 717 -7.42 10.46 44.91
C THR A 717 -7.49 11.81 44.21
N CYS A 718 -7.94 11.84 42.97
CA CYS A 718 -8.06 13.10 42.23
C CYS A 718 -8.81 14.16 43.04
N ALA A 719 -9.85 13.80 43.80
CA ALA A 719 -10.62 14.68 44.70
C ALA A 719 -9.79 15.50 45.69
N SER A 720 -8.60 15.05 46.06
CA SER A 720 -7.73 15.68 47.04
C SER A 720 -6.81 16.76 46.47
N TYR A 721 -6.63 16.80 45.15
CA TYR A 721 -5.80 17.79 44.48
C TYR A 721 -6.50 19.14 44.45
N LYS A 722 -5.86 20.15 45.04
CA LYS A 722 -6.42 21.51 45.20
C LYS A 722 -5.97 22.48 44.11
N THR A 723 -5.12 22.05 43.18
CA THR A 723 -4.63 22.89 42.09
C THR A 723 -4.75 22.19 40.75
N GLU A 724 -4.91 22.99 39.70
CA GLU A 724 -4.94 22.50 38.33
C GLU A 724 -3.64 21.76 37.94
N ASN A 725 -2.49 22.17 38.50
CA ASN A 725 -1.22 21.54 38.20
C ASN A 725 -1.08 20.16 38.85
N SER A 726 -1.47 20.02 40.12
CA SER A 726 -1.50 18.71 40.80
C SER A 726 -2.51 17.75 40.15
N CYS A 727 -3.65 18.28 39.69
CA CYS A 727 -4.64 17.53 38.93
C CYS A 727 -4.20 17.13 37.51
N GLY A 728 -3.14 17.76 36.99
CA GLY A 728 -2.51 17.37 35.72
C GLY A 728 -1.76 16.05 35.78
N PHE A 729 -1.56 15.49 36.97
CA PHE A 729 -1.01 14.16 37.20
C PHE A 729 -2.12 13.13 37.38
N ASP A 730 -1.77 11.84 37.36
CA ASP A 730 -2.74 10.78 37.63
C ASP A 730 -2.89 10.59 39.14
N GLY A 731 -4.14 10.42 39.57
CA GLY A 731 -4.49 10.08 40.95
C GLY A 731 -4.31 8.60 41.19
N THR A 732 -4.36 8.19 42.45
CA THR A 732 -4.32 6.77 42.80
C THR A 732 -5.58 6.01 42.33
N ASP A 733 -6.63 6.74 41.98
CA ASP A 733 -7.91 6.27 41.48
C ASP A 733 -8.08 6.38 39.96
N GLY A 734 -7.09 6.91 39.23
CA GLY A 734 -7.09 6.96 37.76
C GLY A 734 -6.62 8.28 37.16
N VAL A 735 -6.89 8.49 35.87
CA VAL A 735 -6.61 9.76 35.19
C VAL A 735 -7.46 10.86 35.81
N CYS A 736 -6.87 11.99 36.17
CA CYS A 736 -7.60 13.09 36.80
C CYS A 736 -8.09 14.15 35.83
N THR A 737 -9.14 14.85 36.24
CA THR A 737 -9.72 16.01 35.56
C THR A 737 -9.95 17.19 36.50
N TRP A 738 -9.76 18.41 36.00
CA TRP A 738 -9.99 19.66 36.73
C TRP A 738 -11.25 20.37 36.24
N SER A 739 -12.22 20.58 37.12
CA SER A 739 -13.47 21.29 36.82
C SER A 739 -13.98 22.05 38.04
N ASN A 740 -14.51 23.26 37.83
CA ASN A 740 -15.04 24.12 38.89
C ASN A 740 -14.07 24.33 40.09
N ASN A 741 -12.78 24.57 39.80
CA ASN A 741 -11.73 24.69 40.81
C ASN A 741 -11.55 23.47 41.74
N ALA A 742 -11.99 22.29 41.29
CA ALA A 742 -11.80 21.03 41.97
C ALA A 742 -11.26 19.98 41.01
N CYS A 743 -10.52 19.01 41.55
CA CYS A 743 -10.04 17.87 40.79
C CYS A 743 -10.92 16.64 41.06
N SER A 744 -11.15 15.77 40.07
CA SER A 744 -11.88 14.51 40.24
C SER A 744 -11.37 13.44 39.26
N VAL A 745 -11.69 12.17 39.50
CA VAL A 745 -11.28 11.08 38.62
C VAL A 745 -12.08 11.11 37.32
N MET A 746 -11.41 10.86 36.21
CA MET A 746 -11.99 10.76 34.89
C MET A 746 -12.54 9.35 34.70
N THR A 747 -13.86 9.24 34.75
CA THR A 747 -14.61 7.99 34.51
C THR A 747 -15.18 7.93 33.10
N LYS A 748 -15.27 9.08 32.45
CA LYS A 748 -15.71 9.28 31.07
C LYS A 748 -15.04 10.53 30.51
N CYS A 749 -15.03 10.67 29.19
CA CYS A 749 -14.41 11.81 28.53
C CYS A 749 -14.98 13.16 29.02
N GLU A 750 -16.28 13.23 29.26
CA GLU A 750 -16.99 14.43 29.70
C GLU A 750 -16.45 15.03 30.99
N ASP A 751 -15.89 14.21 31.86
CA ASP A 751 -15.35 14.67 33.12
C ASP A 751 -14.22 15.68 32.87
N ALA A 752 -13.52 15.58 31.72
CA ALA A 752 -12.45 16.46 31.29
C ALA A 752 -12.87 17.62 30.38
N ASN A 753 -14.16 17.97 30.27
CA ASN A 753 -14.64 19.06 29.39
C ASN A 753 -13.92 20.41 29.56
N THR A 754 -13.41 20.70 30.75
CA THR A 754 -12.71 21.95 31.08
C THR A 754 -11.21 21.77 31.26
N PHE A 755 -10.67 20.57 31.03
CA PHE A 755 -9.29 20.24 31.33
C PHE A 755 -8.61 19.46 30.20
N GLU A 756 -7.91 20.20 29.34
CA GLU A 756 -7.22 19.66 28.17
C GLU A 756 -6.24 18.54 28.52
N LYS A 757 -5.45 18.72 29.59
CA LYS A 757 -4.44 17.74 30.02
C LYS A 757 -5.07 16.40 30.37
N GLY A 758 -6.20 16.40 31.07
CA GLY A 758 -6.93 15.17 31.41
C GLY A 758 -7.50 14.49 30.16
N CYS A 759 -8.11 15.27 29.27
CA CYS A 759 -8.68 14.74 28.03
C CYS A 759 -7.61 14.10 27.12
N LYS A 760 -6.46 14.76 26.97
CA LYS A 760 -5.35 14.31 26.12
C LYS A 760 -4.68 13.02 26.63
N LYS A 761 -4.73 12.73 27.92
CA LYS A 761 -4.19 11.47 28.47
C LYS A 761 -4.98 10.24 28.03
N LYS A 762 -6.22 10.41 27.56
CA LYS A 762 -7.06 9.35 26.96
C LYS A 762 -7.39 9.67 25.50
N SER A 763 -6.44 10.23 24.74
CA SER A 763 -6.65 10.71 23.36
C SER A 763 -7.10 9.64 22.35
N ASP A 764 -6.87 8.36 22.64
CA ASP A 764 -7.29 7.25 21.78
C ASP A 764 -8.79 6.94 21.93
N ILE A 765 -9.41 7.48 22.98
CA ILE A 765 -10.81 7.24 23.38
C ILE A 765 -11.60 8.56 23.39
N CYS A 766 -10.95 9.66 23.79
CA CYS A 766 -11.52 10.96 24.03
C CYS A 766 -10.97 12.02 23.06
N LYS A 767 -11.87 12.85 22.52
CA LYS A 767 -11.57 13.99 21.66
C LYS A 767 -11.68 15.29 22.46
N TRP A 768 -10.58 16.05 22.51
CA TRP A 768 -10.57 17.42 23.04
C TRP A 768 -11.01 18.41 21.97
N THR A 769 -11.94 19.30 22.32
CA THR A 769 -12.35 20.44 21.50
C THR A 769 -12.09 21.71 22.29
N PRO A 770 -11.13 22.57 21.87
CA PRO A 770 -10.82 23.80 22.56
C PRO A 770 -11.97 24.80 22.46
N LYS A 771 -12.00 25.76 23.38
CA LYS A 771 -13.01 26.84 23.40
C LYS A 771 -12.96 27.68 22.10
N PRO A 772 -14.08 27.90 21.41
CA PRO A 772 -14.11 28.76 20.22
C PRO A 772 -13.85 30.23 20.57
N SER A 773 -13.18 30.96 19.66
CA SER A 773 -12.81 32.37 19.81
C SER A 773 -14.00 33.33 20.03
N ASN A 774 -15.22 32.92 19.66
CA ASN A 774 -16.44 33.71 19.75
C ASN A 774 -17.25 33.51 21.05
N GLY A 775 -16.67 32.85 22.07
CA GLY A 775 -17.33 32.62 23.35
C GLY A 775 -18.17 31.35 23.40
N GLY A 776 -17.51 30.22 23.68
CA GLY A 776 -18.14 28.93 24.05
C GLY A 776 -17.44 28.25 25.23
N SER A 777 -17.76 26.99 25.50
CA SER A 777 -17.02 26.14 26.46
C SER A 777 -16.15 25.14 25.69
N SER A 778 -15.00 24.76 26.25
CA SER A 778 -14.26 23.59 25.78
C SER A 778 -15.06 22.31 26.04
N SER A 779 -14.77 21.24 25.31
CA SER A 779 -15.39 19.93 25.56
C SER A 779 -14.41 18.78 25.34
N CYS A 780 -14.60 17.72 26.10
CA CYS A 780 -13.92 16.44 25.98
C CYS A 780 -14.99 15.38 25.84
N LYS A 781 -15.07 14.73 24.68
CA LYS A 781 -16.14 13.79 24.36
C LYS A 781 -15.56 12.48 23.85
N PRO A 782 -16.18 11.32 24.14
CA PRO A 782 -15.74 10.08 23.53
C PRO A 782 -15.90 10.18 22.02
N TYR A 783 -15.04 9.53 21.27
CA TYR A 783 -15.30 9.44 19.85
C TYR A 783 -16.56 8.58 19.61
N THR A 784 -17.43 9.05 18.73
CA THR A 784 -18.45 8.24 18.05
C THR A 784 -17.87 7.63 16.78
N CYS A 785 -18.50 6.60 16.19
CA CYS A 785 -18.07 6.06 14.89
C CYS A 785 -17.97 7.16 13.84
N GLN A 786 -18.88 8.14 13.86
CA GLN A 786 -18.86 9.29 12.96
C GLN A 786 -17.65 10.22 13.18
N SER A 787 -17.16 10.32 14.42
CA SER A 787 -16.05 11.21 14.78
C SER A 787 -14.68 10.52 14.88
N LYS A 788 -14.65 9.18 14.98
CA LYS A 788 -13.44 8.34 14.93
C LYS A 788 -13.28 7.77 13.53
N ASN A 789 -12.89 8.63 12.62
CA ASN A 789 -12.60 8.25 11.26
C ASN A 789 -11.19 8.68 10.89
N SER A 790 -10.58 7.88 10.06
CA SER A 790 -9.45 8.24 9.24
C SER A 790 -10.04 8.42 7.86
N GLY A 791 -10.35 9.68 7.50
CA GLY A 791 -11.00 10.07 6.24
C GLY A 791 -12.27 9.29 5.95
N SER A 792 -12.31 8.45 4.89
CA SER A 792 -13.47 7.58 4.60
C SER A 792 -13.48 6.28 5.40
N THR A 793 -12.36 5.90 6.03
CA THR A 793 -12.23 4.66 6.78
C THR A 793 -12.65 4.85 8.23
N CYS A 794 -13.68 4.12 8.63
CA CYS A 794 -14.19 4.14 10.00
C CYS A 794 -13.27 3.36 10.93
N LEU A 795 -12.82 3.98 12.02
CA LEU A 795 -11.97 3.32 13.00
C LEU A 795 -12.82 2.74 14.13
N PRO A 796 -12.43 1.58 14.73
CA PRO A 796 -13.17 1.01 15.82
C PRO A 796 -13.10 1.90 17.07
N LEU A 797 -14.21 1.98 17.80
CA LEU A 797 -14.24 2.61 19.11
C LEU A 797 -13.72 1.62 20.13
N VAL A 798 -12.82 2.06 21.01
CA VAL A 798 -12.37 1.27 22.15
C VAL A 798 -13.09 1.83 23.37
N ALA A 799 -13.69 0.98 24.18
CA ALA A 799 -14.37 1.39 25.40
C ALA A 799 -13.37 2.03 26.36
N PHE A 800 -13.85 2.88 27.27
CA PHE A 800 -13.01 3.52 28.29
C PHE A 800 -12.31 2.49 29.21
N SER A 801 -12.85 1.26 29.29
CA SER A 801 -12.29 0.10 30.00
C SER A 801 -11.20 -0.64 29.23
N GLU A 802 -10.98 -0.34 27.94
CA GLU A 802 -10.00 -0.95 27.02
C GLU A 802 -10.17 -2.46 26.75
N ASN A 803 -11.12 -3.13 27.40
CA ASN A 803 -11.39 -4.56 27.26
C ASN A 803 -12.45 -4.88 26.19
N GLU A 804 -13.12 -3.84 25.68
CA GLU A 804 -14.20 -3.94 24.70
C GLU A 804 -13.93 -2.96 23.56
N TYR A 805 -14.29 -3.38 22.34
CA TYR A 805 -14.30 -2.50 21.19
C TYR A 805 -15.61 -2.62 20.43
N GLN A 806 -15.97 -1.57 19.71
CA GLN A 806 -17.11 -1.53 18.83
C GLN A 806 -16.63 -1.31 17.40
N VAL A 807 -17.10 -2.17 16.51
CA VAL A 807 -16.87 -2.04 15.07
C VAL A 807 -17.61 -0.82 14.53
N CYS A 808 -16.90 -0.03 13.73
CA CYS A 808 -17.48 1.05 12.94
C CYS A 808 -17.23 0.76 11.46
N ALA A 809 -18.22 0.97 10.61
CA ALA A 809 -18.10 0.80 9.17
C ALA A 809 -18.79 1.95 8.41
N GLU A 810 -18.42 2.13 7.16
CA GLU A 810 -19.02 3.15 6.31
C GLU A 810 -20.38 2.67 5.81
N ILE A 811 -21.44 3.33 6.27
CA ILE A 811 -22.81 3.06 5.86
C ILE A 811 -23.36 4.37 5.29
N GLN A 812 -23.70 4.37 4.00
CA GLN A 812 -24.22 5.54 3.29
C GLN A 812 -23.30 6.78 3.39
N LEU A 813 -22.01 6.63 3.10
CA LEU A 813 -21.00 7.71 3.12
C LEU A 813 -20.74 8.32 4.50
N THR A 814 -21.14 7.63 5.57
CA THR A 814 -20.92 8.07 6.96
C THR A 814 -20.48 6.91 7.83
N CYS A 815 -19.61 7.16 8.80
CA CYS A 815 -19.18 6.12 9.74
C CYS A 815 -20.23 5.87 10.80
N GLN A 816 -20.76 4.65 10.82
CA GLN A 816 -21.81 4.20 11.72
C GLN A 816 -21.38 2.93 12.45
N SER A 817 -22.07 2.63 13.55
CA SER A 817 -21.93 1.35 14.27
C SER A 817 -22.25 0.21 13.31
N ALA A 818 -21.41 -0.83 13.30
CA ALA A 818 -21.58 -1.97 12.42
C ALA A 818 -21.25 -3.27 13.14
N SER A 819 -21.64 -4.40 12.54
CA SER A 819 -21.30 -5.73 13.02
C SER A 819 -20.04 -6.25 12.31
N ILE A 820 -19.36 -7.24 12.90
CA ILE A 820 -18.23 -7.94 12.23
C ILE A 820 -18.62 -8.48 10.86
N SER A 821 -19.88 -8.91 10.70
CA SER A 821 -20.44 -9.40 9.44
C SER A 821 -20.56 -8.34 8.34
N ASP A 822 -20.56 -7.06 8.71
CA ASP A 822 -20.79 -5.94 7.80
C ASP A 822 -19.47 -5.39 7.25
N LEU A 823 -18.34 -5.90 7.75
CA LEU A 823 -17.01 -5.55 7.27
C LEU A 823 -16.75 -6.17 5.90
N THR A 824 -15.87 -5.52 5.14
CA THR A 824 -15.41 -5.93 3.82
C THR A 824 -13.98 -6.46 3.90
N GLU A 825 -13.46 -6.95 2.78
CA GLU A 825 -12.06 -7.40 2.68
C GLU A 825 -11.06 -6.37 3.22
N ASP A 826 -11.21 -5.13 2.80
CA ASP A 826 -10.27 -4.04 3.13
C ASP A 826 -10.45 -3.51 4.56
N THR A 827 -11.66 -3.64 5.12
CA THR A 827 -12.00 -3.06 6.43
C THR A 827 -11.96 -4.08 7.56
N CYS A 828 -11.98 -5.38 7.26
CA CYS A 828 -12.08 -6.42 8.28
C CYS A 828 -10.95 -6.36 9.32
N PHE A 829 -9.69 -6.23 8.91
CA PHE A 829 -8.57 -6.21 9.86
C PHE A 829 -8.52 -4.92 10.69
N ILE A 830 -8.64 -3.77 10.06
CA ILE A 830 -8.51 -2.47 10.74
C ILE A 830 -9.73 -2.21 11.64
N ASN A 831 -10.94 -2.44 11.13
CA ASN A 831 -12.19 -2.09 11.81
C ASN A 831 -12.58 -3.11 12.88
N SER A 832 -11.95 -4.29 12.89
CA SER A 832 -12.03 -5.26 13.99
C SER A 832 -10.97 -5.05 15.07
N ALA A 833 -10.31 -3.88 15.12
CA ALA A 833 -9.19 -3.61 16.02
C ALA A 833 -8.07 -4.67 15.91
N LYS A 834 -7.79 -5.13 14.68
CA LYS A 834 -6.76 -6.13 14.34
C LYS A 834 -7.02 -7.53 14.92
N SER A 835 -8.26 -7.80 15.33
CA SER A 835 -8.62 -9.09 15.93
C SER A 835 -9.23 -10.08 14.95
N HIS A 836 -9.55 -9.67 13.72
CA HIS A 836 -10.17 -10.52 12.69
C HIS A 836 -9.47 -10.35 11.33
N TYR A 837 -9.59 -11.36 10.47
CA TYR A 837 -9.11 -11.37 9.09
C TYR A 837 -10.23 -11.69 8.11
N TRP A 838 -10.11 -11.24 6.86
CA TRP A 838 -11.11 -11.53 5.84
C TRP A 838 -10.89 -12.90 5.22
N ASP A 839 -11.88 -13.79 5.36
CA ASP A 839 -11.89 -15.07 4.67
C ASP A 839 -12.62 -14.96 3.33
N LYS A 840 -11.84 -15.00 2.23
CA LYS A 840 -12.34 -14.90 0.86
C LYS A 840 -13.21 -16.09 0.41
N THR A 841 -13.14 -17.22 1.11
CA THR A 841 -13.91 -18.42 0.73
C THR A 841 -15.32 -18.39 1.30
N THR A 842 -15.48 -17.80 2.48
CA THR A 842 -16.76 -17.63 3.15
C THR A 842 -17.32 -16.21 3.01
N ASN A 843 -16.53 -15.27 2.45
CA ASN A 843 -16.81 -13.83 2.41
C ASN A 843 -17.20 -13.27 3.78
N LYS A 844 -16.45 -13.66 4.81
CA LYS A 844 -16.70 -13.31 6.21
C LYS A 844 -15.44 -12.85 6.90
N CYS A 845 -15.59 -11.92 7.83
CA CYS A 845 -14.54 -11.49 8.74
C CYS A 845 -14.48 -12.47 9.94
N LEU A 846 -13.37 -13.23 10.07
CA LEU A 846 -13.20 -14.31 11.07
C LEU A 846 -12.12 -13.95 12.09
N ALA A 847 -12.28 -14.36 13.35
CA ALA A 847 -11.34 -14.02 14.42
C ALA A 847 -9.96 -14.66 14.25
N CYS A 848 -8.91 -13.93 14.62
CA CYS A 848 -7.54 -14.43 14.79
C CYS A 848 -7.46 -15.16 16.16
N ASN A 849 -6.98 -16.41 16.20
CA ASN A 849 -6.93 -17.16 17.46
C ASN A 849 -5.86 -16.57 18.41
N GLY A 850 -6.27 -16.22 19.64
CA GLY A 850 -5.39 -15.68 20.70
C GLY A 850 -5.64 -14.24 21.14
N THR A 851 -6.72 -13.59 20.66
CA THR A 851 -7.08 -12.21 21.03
C THR A 851 -7.86 -12.13 22.34
N THR A 852 -7.49 -11.20 23.24
CA THR A 852 -8.11 -11.00 24.56
C THR A 852 -9.20 -9.92 24.61
N VAL A 853 -9.49 -9.23 23.49
CA VAL A 853 -10.40 -8.07 23.44
C VAL A 853 -11.72 -8.48 22.79
N ASN A 854 -12.85 -8.17 23.44
CA ASN A 854 -14.18 -8.60 22.98
C ASN A 854 -14.87 -7.51 22.13
N ASN A 855 -15.49 -7.91 21.02
CA ASN A 855 -16.35 -7.03 20.24
C ASN A 855 -17.73 -6.86 20.91
N THR A 856 -18.22 -5.64 21.01
CA THR A 856 -19.58 -5.31 21.49
C THR A 856 -20.36 -4.52 20.43
N THR A 857 -21.68 -4.68 20.42
CA THR A 857 -22.56 -4.12 19.38
C THR A 857 -22.74 -2.60 19.49
N VAL A 858 -22.69 -2.04 20.71
CA VAL A 858 -22.74 -0.59 20.96
C VAL A 858 -22.03 -0.28 22.28
N ILE A 859 -21.09 0.67 22.27
CA ILE A 859 -20.60 1.35 23.48
C ILE A 859 -21.57 2.50 23.74
N GLU A 860 -22.69 2.22 24.41
CA GLU A 860 -23.67 3.25 24.74
C GLU A 860 -23.15 4.17 25.86
N ASN A 861 -22.93 5.44 25.54
CA ASN A 861 -22.77 6.49 26.55
C ASN A 861 -24.14 7.05 26.96
N ASN A 862 -24.96 6.24 27.64
CA ASN A 862 -26.25 6.69 28.19
C ASN A 862 -26.41 6.28 29.66
N TYR A 863 -25.91 7.12 30.57
CA TYR A 863 -26.52 7.28 31.90
C TYR A 863 -27.28 8.60 31.93
N SER A 864 -28.39 8.62 31.21
CA SER A 864 -29.56 9.42 31.55
C SER A 864 -30.76 8.50 31.29
N TRP A 865 -31.84 8.63 32.07
CA TRP A 865 -33.15 7.95 31.89
C TRP A 865 -33.46 6.61 32.61
N ILE A 866 -32.67 6.10 33.58
CA ILE A 866 -33.12 4.93 34.41
C ILE A 866 -33.37 5.25 35.91
N ILE A 867 -33.21 6.50 36.36
CA ILE A 867 -33.60 6.90 37.75
C ILE A 867 -34.80 7.89 37.74
N GLY A 868 -35.62 7.86 36.69
CA GLY A 868 -36.84 8.67 36.58
C GLY A 868 -38.15 7.92 36.86
N THR A 869 -38.17 6.59 36.72
CA THR A 869 -39.40 5.79 36.74
C THR A 869 -39.59 4.97 38.02
N ILE A 870 -38.59 4.89 38.91
CA ILE A 870 -38.72 4.21 40.21
C ILE A 870 -39.18 5.18 41.33
N TYR A 871 -38.98 6.50 41.18
CA TYR A 871 -39.46 7.49 42.16
C TYR A 871 -40.93 7.92 41.96
N LEU A 872 -41.52 7.67 40.79
CA LEU A 872 -42.95 7.95 40.53
C LEU A 872 -43.89 6.83 41.03
N PHE A 873 -43.37 5.64 41.35
CA PHE A 873 -44.16 4.57 41.96
C PHE A 873 -44.16 4.58 43.50
N ILE A 874 -43.28 5.35 44.15
CA ILE A 874 -43.24 5.48 45.62
C ILE A 874 -44.03 6.71 46.11
N ALA A 875 -44.33 7.68 45.23
CA ALA A 875 -45.16 8.84 45.57
C ALA A 875 -46.69 8.60 45.44
N PHE A 876 -47.14 7.47 44.90
CA PHE A 876 -48.56 7.09 44.80
C PHE A 876 -49.05 6.11 45.89
N LEU A 877 -48.22 5.83 46.90
CA LEU A 877 -48.59 5.05 48.09
C LEU A 877 -48.54 5.86 49.40
N GLN A 878 -48.49 7.19 49.31
CA GLN A 878 -48.83 8.10 50.41
C GLN A 878 -49.70 9.25 49.90
N TYR A 879 -50.89 8.92 49.40
CA TYR A 879 -52.12 9.71 49.56
C TYR A 879 -53.34 8.81 49.52
#